data_AF-A0AAD9KVN8-F1
#
_entry.id   AF-A0AAD9KVN8-F1
#
_cell.length_a   1.000
_cell.length_b   1.000
_cell.length_c   1.000
_cell.angle_alpha   90.00
_cell.angle_beta   90.00
_cell.angle_gamma   90.00
#
_symmetry.space_group_name_H-M   'P 1'
#
loop_
_entity.id
_entity.type
_entity.pdbx_description
1 polymer ?
#
loop_
_entity_poly.entity_id
_entity_poly.type
_entity_poly.pdbx_seq_one_letter_code
_entity_poly.pdbx_strand_id
1 'polypeptide(L)'
;MSGTLHLQDGTLFTGTCFGATENVTGEVVFQTGMVGYPESLTDPSYKSQILVLTYPLIGNYGIPGVDTRALTKKIREKGTMLGKIIMEGCNADEFPLDDPNQRHLVAEVSTKNVRVYNQGGDVKVLVIDCGLKTNQIRCLCDRGASVTVVPWDHSFDVADYDGLFISNGPGDPQMCKKTIDNIRSVINSPSVKPVFGICLGHQLLAVAAGAKTYKMKYGNRGHNQPCTHKSTQRCFITTQNHGFAVDVDSLSSDWSVLFTNENDKTNEGIVHNSKPFFSVQFHPEHMAGPTDLELLFDVFLQQAIKALREEDVQCVLINPNIATVQTSKDMADKVYFLPINPEYVTQVIKTERPSGILLNFGGQTALNCGIQLQKDAVLKTYGVQVLGTPISSIESTEDRKLFAEKMEEIHEKVAPSEAVYTVEQALSAAAKIGYPVMIRAAYALGGLGSGFSDNEEELLALVTVAFKHTNQVLVDKSMKGWKEVEYEVVRDAYDNCITVCNMENVDPLGIHTGESIVVAPSQTLSNTEYYMLRSTAIKVIRHLGIVGECNIQYALNPESQEYYIIEVNARLSRSSALASKATGYPLAYIAAKLSLGHSLRSLKNSVTNSTTACFEPSLDYCVVKIPRWDLNKFSRVSKKIGSSMKSVGEVMSIGRKFEEAFQKALRMVDENCLGFEPCHEPVSDEELRNPTDRRMFVLAAALHADYSVDQLYELTKIDRWFLNNFKNIVTMQRKLENLKGIALTHDALVEVKQLGFSDKQIALAVESTELVVRQTRQELGVSPWVKQIDTVAAEWPASTNYLYLTYSGIEHDVQFPGGHTMVLGSGVYRIGSSVEFDWCAVSCIKELRRVGGRLSQLEG
;
A
#
# COMPACT_ATOMS: atom_id res chain seq x y z
N MET A 1 4.56 -19.21 -26.39
CA MET A 1 4.62 -18.23 -27.48
C MET A 1 5.13 -16.94 -26.89
N SER A 2 6.20 -16.39 -27.46
CA SER A 2 6.74 -15.08 -27.09
C SER A 2 6.06 -13.97 -27.90
N GLY A 3 6.28 -12.74 -27.45
CA GLY A 3 5.91 -11.54 -28.18
C GLY A 3 6.88 -10.42 -27.81
N THR A 4 7.11 -9.51 -28.75
CA THR A 4 8.04 -8.38 -28.55
C THR A 4 7.29 -7.07 -28.70
N LEU A 5 7.39 -6.21 -27.68
CA LEU A 5 7.00 -4.80 -27.76
C LEU A 5 8.13 -4.03 -28.44
N HIS A 6 7.89 -3.55 -29.65
CA HIS A 6 8.73 -2.61 -30.38
C HIS A 6 8.27 -1.18 -30.06
N LEU A 7 9.16 -0.31 -29.60
CA LEU A 7 8.90 1.12 -29.41
C LEU A 7 9.34 1.94 -30.63
N GLN A 8 8.74 3.13 -30.82
CA GLN A 8 9.06 4.04 -31.94
C GLN A 8 10.53 4.45 -32.06
N ASP A 9 11.32 4.36 -30.97
CA ASP A 9 12.75 4.65 -30.98
C ASP A 9 13.65 3.41 -31.14
N GLY A 10 13.08 2.30 -31.64
CA GLY A 10 13.77 1.06 -31.96
C GLY A 10 14.05 0.14 -30.78
N THR A 11 13.64 0.53 -29.56
CA THR A 11 13.84 -0.31 -28.36
C THR A 11 12.86 -1.48 -28.33
N LEU A 12 13.37 -2.66 -27.94
CA LEU A 12 12.61 -3.91 -27.89
C LEU A 12 12.46 -4.43 -26.46
N PHE A 13 11.29 -4.94 -26.11
CA PHE A 13 11.04 -5.70 -24.89
C PHE A 13 10.34 -7.01 -25.24
N THR A 14 11.05 -8.15 -25.16
CA THR A 14 10.48 -9.47 -25.40
C THR A 14 9.92 -10.07 -24.10
N GLY A 15 8.72 -10.65 -24.17
CA GLY A 15 8.03 -11.28 -23.05
C GLY A 15 7.25 -12.53 -23.48
N THR A 16 6.55 -13.15 -22.53
CA THR A 16 5.66 -14.30 -22.80
C THR A 16 4.21 -13.85 -22.95
N CYS A 17 3.56 -14.27 -24.03
CA CYS A 17 2.15 -13.94 -24.28
C CYS A 17 1.22 -14.83 -23.45
N PHE A 18 0.28 -14.20 -22.74
CA PHE A 18 -0.75 -14.87 -21.91
C PHE A 18 -2.20 -14.45 -22.26
N GLY A 19 -2.36 -13.47 -23.15
CA GLY A 19 -3.66 -12.99 -23.65
C GLY A 19 -3.92 -13.42 -25.09
N ALA A 20 -4.63 -12.57 -25.86
CA ALA A 20 -4.86 -12.80 -27.29
C ALA A 20 -3.55 -12.82 -28.10
N THR A 21 -3.45 -13.72 -29.06
CA THR A 21 -2.28 -13.91 -29.92
C THR A 21 -2.40 -13.09 -31.22
N GLU A 22 -2.62 -11.79 -31.08
CA GLU A 22 -2.81 -10.84 -32.19
C GLU A 22 -1.79 -9.69 -32.12
N ASN A 23 -1.35 -9.18 -33.27
CA ASN A 23 -0.48 -8.01 -33.32
C ASN A 23 -1.30 -6.74 -33.04
N VAL A 24 -0.80 -5.87 -32.16
CA VAL A 24 -1.50 -4.64 -31.74
C VAL A 24 -0.54 -3.46 -31.67
N THR A 25 -1.02 -2.26 -31.98
CA THR A 25 -0.27 -0.99 -31.95
C THR A 25 -1.05 0.05 -31.14
N GLY A 26 -0.35 1.00 -30.54
CA GLY A 26 -0.96 2.12 -29.81
C GLY A 26 0.06 2.99 -29.08
N GLU A 27 -0.44 4.00 -28.36
CA GLU A 27 0.36 4.81 -27.45
C GLU A 27 0.71 3.99 -26.20
N VAL A 28 2.01 3.81 -25.91
CA VAL A 28 2.50 3.08 -24.73
C VAL A 28 2.51 4.03 -23.53
N VAL A 29 1.79 3.64 -22.49
CA VAL A 29 1.53 4.43 -21.26
C VAL A 29 1.80 3.57 -20.03
N PHE A 30 2.06 4.16 -18.86
CA PHE A 30 2.20 3.42 -17.61
C PHE A 30 1.20 3.89 -16.54
N GLN A 31 0.96 3.08 -15.50
CA GLN A 31 0.11 3.43 -14.36
C GLN A 31 0.74 2.95 -13.05
N THR A 32 0.75 3.80 -12.01
CA THR A 32 1.31 3.52 -10.66
C THR A 32 0.36 2.76 -9.73
N GLY A 33 -0.77 2.24 -10.24
CA GLY A 33 -1.75 1.49 -9.45
C GLY A 33 -1.28 0.06 -9.13
N MET A 34 -1.19 -0.29 -7.84
CA MET A 34 -0.78 -1.63 -7.39
C MET A 34 -1.92 -2.66 -7.40
N VAL A 35 -3.17 -2.22 -7.23
CA VAL A 35 -4.39 -3.05 -7.22
C VAL A 35 -5.40 -2.55 -8.25
N GLY A 36 -6.42 -3.36 -8.56
CA GLY A 36 -7.51 -2.97 -9.47
C GLY A 36 -7.15 -3.03 -10.96
N TYR A 37 -6.38 -4.04 -11.36
CA TYR A 37 -6.08 -4.29 -12.77
C TYR A 37 -7.34 -4.64 -13.62
N PRO A 38 -8.38 -5.36 -13.13
CA PRO A 38 -9.58 -5.61 -13.94
C PRO A 38 -10.31 -4.31 -14.28
N GLU A 39 -10.53 -3.44 -13.28
CA GLU A 39 -11.14 -2.14 -13.47
C GLU A 39 -10.31 -1.28 -14.43
N SER A 40 -8.99 -1.20 -14.20
CA SER A 40 -8.07 -0.40 -15.04
C SER A 40 -8.06 -0.86 -16.49
N LEU A 41 -8.07 -2.17 -16.76
CA LEU A 41 -8.14 -2.72 -18.13
C LEU A 41 -9.51 -2.51 -18.80
N THR A 42 -10.54 -2.08 -18.07
CA THR A 42 -11.87 -1.75 -18.60
C THR A 42 -12.15 -0.24 -18.68
N ASP A 43 -11.23 0.62 -18.25
CA ASP A 43 -11.38 2.08 -18.37
C ASP A 43 -11.35 2.51 -19.86
N PRO A 44 -12.44 3.09 -20.41
CA PRO A 44 -12.47 3.54 -21.81
C PRO A 44 -11.42 4.59 -22.15
N SER A 45 -10.83 5.25 -21.15
CA SER A 45 -9.76 6.24 -21.33
C SER A 45 -8.45 5.61 -21.87
N TYR A 46 -8.27 4.29 -21.73
CA TYR A 46 -7.17 3.52 -22.32
C TYR A 46 -7.44 2.99 -23.75
N LYS A 47 -8.51 3.44 -24.43
CA LYS A 47 -8.83 2.97 -25.79
C LYS A 47 -7.65 3.12 -26.75
N SER A 48 -7.20 1.98 -27.32
CA SER A 48 -6.04 1.89 -28.23
C SER A 48 -4.70 2.32 -27.61
N GLN A 49 -4.54 2.21 -26.28
CA GLN A 49 -3.25 2.39 -25.60
C GLN A 49 -2.68 1.04 -25.15
N ILE A 50 -1.36 0.94 -25.07
CA ILE A 50 -0.64 -0.23 -24.53
C ILE A 50 -0.27 0.08 -23.08
N LEU A 51 -1.01 -0.50 -22.14
CA LEU A 51 -0.88 -0.20 -20.71
C LEU A 51 0.25 -1.01 -20.05
N VAL A 52 1.24 -0.30 -19.52
CA VAL A 52 2.33 -0.81 -18.68
C VAL A 52 1.93 -0.67 -17.22
N LEU A 53 1.44 -1.75 -16.63
CA LEU A 53 1.22 -1.83 -15.19
C LEU A 53 2.59 -1.91 -14.50
N THR A 54 2.87 -0.95 -13.62
CA THR A 54 4.19 -0.81 -12.95
C THR A 54 4.46 -1.95 -11.96
N TYR A 55 3.45 -2.24 -11.12
CA TYR A 55 3.49 -3.32 -10.14
C TYR A 55 3.68 -4.68 -10.81
N PRO A 56 4.68 -5.50 -10.42
CA PRO A 56 5.09 -6.66 -11.22
C PRO A 56 4.17 -7.89 -11.10
N LEU A 57 3.30 -7.96 -10.08
CA LEU A 57 2.48 -9.15 -9.74
C LEU A 57 1.01 -9.05 -10.18
N ILE A 58 0.76 -8.51 -11.38
CA ILE A 58 -0.58 -8.43 -12.00
C ILE A 58 -1.18 -9.81 -12.28
N GLY A 59 -2.50 -9.94 -12.23
CA GLY A 59 -3.20 -11.19 -12.58
C GLY A 59 -2.90 -12.35 -11.61
N ASN A 60 -2.21 -12.07 -10.50
CA ASN A 60 -1.71 -13.02 -9.53
C ASN A 60 -0.65 -14.00 -10.05
N TYR A 61 0.00 -13.69 -11.19
CA TYR A 61 1.19 -14.39 -11.72
C TYR A 61 2.26 -13.46 -12.35
N GLY A 62 1.95 -12.18 -12.53
CA GLY A 62 2.85 -11.14 -13.04
C GLY A 62 2.99 -11.09 -14.56
N ILE A 63 3.62 -10.01 -15.05
CA ILE A 63 3.93 -9.84 -16.49
C ILE A 63 5.24 -10.59 -16.79
N PRO A 64 5.25 -11.70 -17.57
CA PRO A 64 6.44 -12.53 -17.68
C PRO A 64 7.45 -11.98 -18.71
N GLY A 65 8.67 -11.68 -18.25
CA GLY A 65 9.83 -11.37 -19.10
C GLY A 65 10.10 -9.88 -19.35
N VAL A 66 9.12 -8.99 -19.16
CA VAL A 66 9.27 -7.54 -19.43
C VAL A 66 9.67 -6.78 -18.16
N ASP A 67 10.77 -6.04 -18.20
CA ASP A 67 11.14 -5.10 -17.14
C ASP A 67 10.28 -3.82 -17.21
N THR A 68 9.10 -3.87 -16.59
CA THR A 68 8.13 -2.75 -16.53
C THR A 68 8.74 -1.46 -15.95
N ARG A 69 9.76 -1.56 -15.09
CA ARG A 69 10.44 -0.43 -14.47
C ARG A 69 11.35 0.28 -15.46
N ALA A 70 12.13 -0.47 -16.24
CA ALA A 70 12.94 0.08 -17.33
C ALA A 70 12.06 0.78 -18.39
N LEU A 71 10.93 0.15 -18.75
CA LEU A 71 9.95 0.72 -19.66
C LEU A 71 9.30 2.02 -19.11
N THR A 72 8.93 2.04 -17.83
CA THR A 72 8.38 3.23 -17.14
C THR A 72 9.38 4.40 -17.10
N LYS A 73 10.63 4.15 -16.69
CA LYS A 73 11.72 5.16 -16.74
C LYS A 73 11.84 5.77 -18.14
N LYS A 74 11.76 4.93 -19.17
CA LYS A 74 11.87 5.33 -20.59
C LYS A 74 10.72 6.22 -21.04
N ILE A 75 9.48 5.89 -20.66
CA ILE A 75 8.28 6.71 -20.95
C ILE A 75 8.35 8.04 -20.18
N ARG A 76 8.73 8.04 -18.90
CA ARG A 76 8.99 9.26 -18.12
C ARG A 76 10.03 10.17 -18.80
N GLU A 77 11.11 9.59 -19.33
CA GLU A 77 12.25 10.33 -19.88
C GLU A 77 12.03 10.82 -21.31
N LYS A 78 11.42 10.02 -22.19
CA LYS A 78 11.14 10.38 -23.59
C LYS A 78 9.77 11.03 -23.80
N GLY A 79 8.84 10.83 -22.88
CA GLY A 79 7.41 11.05 -23.05
C GLY A 79 6.69 9.77 -23.49
N THR A 80 5.36 9.83 -23.67
CA THR A 80 4.65 8.71 -24.30
C THR A 80 5.13 8.48 -25.72
N MET A 81 5.11 7.21 -26.12
CA MET A 81 5.70 6.73 -27.37
C MET A 81 4.70 5.80 -28.05
N LEU A 82 4.64 5.82 -29.37
CA LEU A 82 3.98 4.74 -30.10
C LEU A 82 4.77 3.45 -29.93
N GLY A 83 4.06 2.33 -29.87
CA GLY A 83 4.64 1.00 -29.85
C GLY A 83 3.70 -0.03 -30.44
N LYS A 84 4.27 -1.20 -30.75
CA LYS A 84 3.54 -2.36 -31.29
C LYS A 84 4.02 -3.65 -30.64
N ILE A 85 3.08 -4.50 -30.23
CA ILE A 85 3.35 -5.86 -29.78
C ILE A 85 3.24 -6.76 -31.00
N ILE A 86 4.34 -7.44 -31.34
CA ILE A 86 4.44 -8.37 -32.46
C ILE A 86 4.63 -9.78 -31.92
N MET A 87 3.79 -10.70 -32.39
CA MET A 87 3.81 -12.11 -32.01
C MET A 87 4.98 -12.85 -32.68
N GLU A 88 5.48 -13.88 -32.01
CA GLU A 88 6.55 -14.74 -32.53
C GLU A 88 6.22 -15.32 -33.92
N GLY A 89 7.07 -15.04 -34.91
CA GLY A 89 6.90 -15.45 -36.31
C GLY A 89 6.22 -14.42 -37.22
N CYS A 90 5.68 -13.32 -36.70
CA CYS A 90 5.20 -12.21 -37.52
C CYS A 90 6.32 -11.24 -37.92
N ASN A 91 6.25 -10.69 -39.15
CA ASN A 91 7.14 -9.63 -39.57
C ASN A 91 6.71 -8.29 -38.94
N ALA A 92 7.61 -7.65 -38.20
CA ALA A 92 7.33 -6.36 -37.58
C ALA A 92 7.15 -5.24 -38.63
N ASP A 93 7.83 -5.28 -39.77
CA ASP A 93 7.82 -4.19 -40.75
C ASP A 93 6.52 -4.12 -41.57
N GLU A 94 5.78 -5.23 -41.65
CA GLU A 94 4.44 -5.29 -42.25
C GLU A 94 3.34 -4.67 -41.36
N PHE A 95 3.67 -4.33 -40.10
CA PHE A 95 2.74 -3.76 -39.12
C PHE A 95 3.20 -2.34 -38.71
N PRO A 96 2.69 -1.27 -39.35
CA PRO A 96 3.07 0.11 -39.02
C PRO A 96 2.57 0.54 -37.63
N LEU A 97 3.11 1.64 -37.12
CA LEU A 97 2.63 2.27 -35.89
C LEU A 97 1.41 3.14 -36.20
N ASP A 98 0.33 2.98 -35.43
CA ASP A 98 -0.84 3.88 -35.41
C ASP A 98 -0.71 4.86 -34.23
N ASP A 99 -1.00 6.14 -34.46
CA ASP A 99 -1.20 7.11 -33.38
C ASP A 99 -2.70 7.24 -33.08
N PRO A 100 -3.19 6.66 -31.97
CA PRO A 100 -4.60 6.71 -31.63
C PRO A 100 -5.09 8.14 -31.35
N ASN A 101 -4.19 9.10 -31.06
CA ASN A 101 -4.55 10.50 -30.82
C ASN A 101 -5.00 11.22 -32.10
N GLN A 102 -4.67 10.70 -33.30
CA GLN A 102 -5.18 11.22 -34.57
C GLN A 102 -6.62 10.76 -34.87
N ARG A 103 -7.16 9.82 -34.09
CA ARG A 103 -8.52 9.27 -34.23
C ARG A 103 -9.47 9.90 -33.21
N HIS A 104 -10.74 9.98 -33.57
CA HIS A 104 -11.78 10.51 -32.68
C HIS A 104 -12.20 9.44 -31.65
N LEU A 105 -11.30 9.03 -30.75
CA LEU A 105 -11.48 7.87 -29.85
C LEU A 105 -12.79 7.89 -29.06
N VAL A 106 -13.25 9.07 -28.62
CA VAL A 106 -14.57 9.29 -28.00
C VAL A 106 -15.73 8.72 -28.84
N ALA A 107 -15.71 8.88 -30.15
CA ALA A 107 -16.76 8.40 -31.05
C ALA A 107 -16.70 6.87 -31.23
N GLU A 108 -15.54 6.25 -30.95
CA GLU A 108 -15.41 4.79 -30.90
C GLU A 108 -16.07 4.24 -29.62
N VAL A 109 -15.77 4.82 -28.45
CA VAL A 109 -16.21 4.31 -27.13
C VAL A 109 -17.63 4.72 -26.70
N SER A 110 -18.07 5.93 -27.03
CA SER A 110 -19.41 6.46 -26.66
C SER A 110 -20.53 5.49 -27.03
N THR A 111 -21.56 5.40 -26.18
CA THR A 111 -22.84 4.78 -26.53
C THR A 111 -23.36 5.30 -27.87
N LYS A 112 -24.06 4.43 -28.60
CA LYS A 112 -24.72 4.78 -29.87
C LYS A 112 -26.23 5.04 -29.71
N ASN A 113 -26.78 4.81 -28.51
CA ASN A 113 -28.19 4.96 -28.18
C ASN A 113 -28.36 5.63 -26.81
N VAL A 114 -29.41 6.44 -26.67
CA VAL A 114 -29.82 7.00 -25.37
C VAL A 114 -30.27 5.87 -24.43
N ARG A 115 -29.89 5.95 -23.15
CA ARG A 115 -30.29 5.00 -22.10
C ARG A 115 -30.64 5.73 -20.82
N VAL A 116 -31.71 5.32 -20.14
CA VAL A 116 -32.12 5.90 -18.85
C VAL A 116 -31.96 4.87 -17.75
N TYR A 117 -31.26 5.27 -16.69
CA TYR A 117 -31.00 4.49 -15.48
C TYR A 117 -31.72 5.15 -14.29
N ASN A 118 -32.22 4.34 -13.35
CA ASN A 118 -33.03 4.80 -12.21
C ASN A 118 -34.20 5.74 -12.61
N GLN A 119 -35.12 5.26 -13.45
CA GLN A 119 -36.22 6.08 -13.99
C GLN A 119 -37.15 6.75 -12.95
N GLY A 120 -37.13 6.27 -11.70
CA GLY A 120 -37.89 6.83 -10.58
C GLY A 120 -37.14 7.85 -9.73
N GLY A 121 -35.91 8.24 -10.11
CA GLY A 121 -35.09 9.18 -9.34
C GLY A 121 -35.58 10.63 -9.40
N ASP A 122 -35.45 11.35 -8.29
CA ASP A 122 -36.03 12.69 -8.07
C ASP A 122 -35.35 13.81 -8.89
N VAL A 123 -34.07 13.65 -9.24
CA VAL A 123 -33.26 14.65 -9.96
C VAL A 123 -32.86 14.10 -11.32
N LYS A 124 -33.17 14.81 -12.41
CA LYS A 124 -32.79 14.37 -13.77
C LYS A 124 -31.37 14.81 -14.11
N VAL A 125 -30.47 13.85 -14.32
CA VAL A 125 -29.09 14.14 -14.75
C VAL A 125 -28.89 13.66 -16.19
N LEU A 126 -28.50 14.57 -17.08
CA LEU A 126 -28.09 14.24 -18.43
C LEU A 126 -26.58 13.98 -18.44
N VAL A 127 -26.17 12.76 -18.81
CA VAL A 127 -24.76 12.35 -18.91
C VAL A 127 -24.37 12.31 -20.39
N ILE A 128 -23.46 13.19 -20.80
CA ILE A 128 -22.76 13.07 -22.08
C ILE A 128 -21.71 11.96 -21.92
N ASP A 129 -21.88 10.87 -22.68
CA ASP A 129 -20.93 9.77 -22.72
C ASP A 129 -19.78 10.09 -23.69
N CYS A 130 -18.62 10.44 -23.13
CA CYS A 130 -17.37 10.60 -23.85
C CYS A 130 -16.45 9.36 -23.77
N GLY A 131 -16.90 8.27 -23.14
CA GLY A 131 -16.05 7.17 -22.64
C GLY A 131 -16.35 6.84 -21.18
N LEU A 132 -17.63 6.88 -20.81
CA LEU A 132 -18.17 6.81 -19.46
C LEU A 132 -17.77 5.54 -18.68
N LYS A 133 -16.98 5.70 -17.61
CA LYS A 133 -16.80 4.66 -16.59
C LYS A 133 -18.13 4.42 -15.87
N THR A 134 -18.59 3.16 -15.84
CA THR A 134 -19.91 2.78 -15.30
C THR A 134 -20.15 3.21 -13.85
N ASN A 135 -19.09 3.38 -13.04
CA ASN A 135 -19.25 3.82 -11.65
C ASN A 135 -19.80 5.25 -11.52
N GLN A 136 -19.58 6.14 -12.50
CA GLN A 136 -20.19 7.48 -12.52
C GLN A 136 -21.73 7.40 -12.57
N ILE A 137 -22.30 6.38 -13.23
CA ILE A 137 -23.75 6.13 -13.23
C ILE A 137 -24.21 5.68 -11.83
N ARG A 138 -23.45 4.78 -11.18
CA ARG A 138 -23.77 4.28 -9.82
C ARG A 138 -23.77 5.41 -8.81
N CYS A 139 -22.66 6.16 -8.70
CA CYS A 139 -22.52 7.29 -7.78
C CYS A 139 -23.64 8.34 -7.92
N LEU A 140 -24.23 8.52 -9.11
CA LEU A 140 -25.40 9.36 -9.35
C LEU A 140 -26.72 8.67 -8.95
N CYS A 141 -26.97 7.44 -9.40
CA CYS A 141 -28.22 6.71 -9.12
C CYS A 141 -28.38 6.34 -7.64
N ASP A 142 -27.29 5.99 -6.96
CA ASP A 142 -27.26 5.66 -5.53
C ASP A 142 -27.58 6.90 -4.66
N ARG A 143 -27.41 8.10 -5.23
CA ARG A 143 -27.82 9.41 -4.66
C ARG A 143 -29.20 9.88 -5.15
N GLY A 144 -30.00 8.96 -5.70
CA GLY A 144 -31.39 9.21 -6.11
C GLY A 144 -31.56 9.87 -7.48
N ALA A 145 -30.51 10.09 -8.26
CA ALA A 145 -30.65 10.71 -9.58
C ALA A 145 -31.23 9.74 -10.63
N SER A 146 -32.11 10.23 -11.50
CA SER A 146 -32.52 9.57 -12.74
C SER A 146 -31.56 9.99 -13.84
N VAL A 147 -30.78 9.04 -14.36
CA VAL A 147 -29.60 9.31 -15.20
C VAL A 147 -29.87 8.94 -16.65
N THR A 148 -29.93 9.95 -17.52
CA THR A 148 -30.08 9.78 -18.97
C THR A 148 -28.71 9.88 -19.63
N VAL A 149 -28.13 8.74 -20.03
CA VAL A 149 -26.86 8.68 -20.76
C VAL A 149 -27.12 8.85 -22.26
N VAL A 150 -26.42 9.80 -22.89
CA VAL A 150 -26.55 10.14 -24.31
C VAL A 150 -25.21 10.07 -25.05
N PRO A 151 -25.19 9.80 -26.37
CA PRO A 151 -23.97 9.84 -27.17
C PRO A 151 -23.21 11.17 -27.07
N TRP A 152 -21.88 11.13 -27.25
CA TRP A 152 -20.99 12.30 -27.23
C TRP A 152 -21.45 13.50 -28.07
N ASP A 153 -22.18 13.25 -29.17
CA ASP A 153 -22.66 14.25 -30.12
C ASP A 153 -24.18 14.50 -30.08
N HIS A 154 -24.85 14.03 -29.04
CA HIS A 154 -26.29 14.24 -28.86
C HIS A 154 -26.62 15.73 -28.69
N SER A 155 -27.74 16.16 -29.27
CA SER A 155 -28.29 17.51 -29.11
C SER A 155 -29.35 17.51 -28.02
N PHE A 156 -29.30 18.47 -27.11
CA PHE A 156 -30.17 18.56 -25.93
C PHE A 156 -30.41 20.03 -25.56
N ASP A 157 -31.53 20.33 -24.90
CA ASP A 157 -31.84 21.64 -24.33
C ASP A 157 -31.57 21.66 -22.82
N VAL A 158 -31.39 22.85 -22.24
CA VAL A 158 -31.26 23.05 -20.78
C VAL A 158 -32.60 22.81 -20.05
N ALA A 159 -33.71 22.75 -20.78
CA ALA A 159 -35.02 22.32 -20.28
C ALA A 159 -35.13 20.80 -20.02
N ASP A 160 -34.26 19.97 -20.61
CA ASP A 160 -34.42 18.50 -20.58
C ASP A 160 -33.96 17.86 -19.25
N TYR A 161 -33.20 18.57 -18.42
CA TYR A 161 -32.52 18.03 -17.23
C TYR A 161 -32.42 19.02 -16.07
N ASP A 162 -32.01 18.52 -14.90
CA ASP A 162 -31.75 19.28 -13.67
C ASP A 162 -30.26 19.46 -13.39
N GLY A 163 -29.41 18.55 -13.86
CA GLY A 163 -27.95 18.75 -13.93
C GLY A 163 -27.35 18.16 -15.21
N LEU A 164 -26.34 18.82 -15.76
CA LEU A 164 -25.53 18.31 -16.87
C LEU A 164 -24.25 17.68 -16.32
N PHE A 165 -23.91 16.50 -16.80
CA PHE A 165 -22.74 15.76 -16.41
C PHE A 165 -21.95 15.33 -17.66
N ILE A 166 -20.63 15.49 -17.64
CA ILE A 166 -19.74 15.25 -18.78
C ILE A 166 -18.68 14.24 -18.34
N SER A 167 -18.69 13.04 -18.92
CA SER A 167 -17.88 11.92 -18.45
C SER A 167 -16.38 12.06 -18.75
N ASN A 168 -15.60 11.16 -18.18
CA ASN A 168 -14.25 10.85 -18.66
C ASN A 168 -14.26 10.32 -20.12
N GLY A 169 -13.09 10.19 -20.72
CA GLY A 169 -12.92 9.56 -22.03
C GLY A 169 -11.49 9.61 -22.58
N PRO A 170 -11.23 8.91 -23.70
CA PRO A 170 -9.92 8.84 -24.35
C PRO A 170 -9.69 9.94 -25.41
N GLY A 171 -8.42 10.26 -25.67
CA GLY A 171 -7.98 11.05 -26.83
C GLY A 171 -7.83 12.56 -26.59
N ASP A 172 -7.63 13.32 -27.68
CA ASP A 172 -7.50 14.77 -27.63
C ASP A 172 -8.89 15.45 -27.57
N PRO A 173 -9.18 16.32 -26.58
CA PRO A 173 -10.45 17.05 -26.49
C PRO A 173 -10.77 17.89 -27.75
N GLN A 174 -9.76 18.35 -28.51
CA GLN A 174 -9.96 19.14 -29.73
C GLN A 174 -10.66 18.37 -30.86
N MET A 175 -10.72 17.03 -30.78
CA MET A 175 -11.50 16.21 -31.72
C MET A 175 -13.01 16.38 -31.50
N CYS A 176 -13.45 16.58 -30.26
CA CYS A 176 -14.86 16.56 -29.84
C CYS A 176 -15.59 17.90 -30.06
N LYS A 177 -15.36 18.55 -31.21
CA LYS A 177 -15.82 19.92 -31.51
C LYS A 177 -17.33 20.10 -31.30
N LYS A 178 -18.14 19.16 -31.76
CA LYS A 178 -19.61 19.20 -31.61
C LYS A 178 -20.06 19.14 -30.14
N THR A 179 -19.37 18.37 -29.29
CA THR A 179 -19.61 18.36 -27.83
C THR A 179 -19.22 19.69 -27.20
N ILE A 180 -18.07 20.25 -27.58
CA ILE A 180 -17.58 21.56 -27.11
C ILE A 180 -18.58 22.67 -27.46
N ASP A 181 -19.14 22.67 -28.67
CA ASP A 181 -20.10 23.68 -29.12
C ASP A 181 -21.46 23.54 -28.40
N ASN A 182 -21.90 22.31 -28.11
CA ASN A 182 -23.07 22.05 -27.26
C ASN A 182 -22.85 22.55 -25.82
N ILE A 183 -21.70 22.24 -25.20
CA ILE A 183 -21.36 22.73 -23.85
C ILE A 183 -21.26 24.26 -23.84
N ARG A 184 -20.68 24.88 -24.88
CA ARG A 184 -20.59 26.35 -24.99
C ARG A 184 -21.98 27.00 -25.10
N SER A 185 -22.94 26.31 -25.71
CA SER A 185 -24.34 26.75 -25.75
C SER A 185 -24.97 26.74 -24.34
N VAL A 186 -24.68 25.71 -23.52
CA VAL A 186 -25.12 25.65 -22.11
C VAL A 186 -24.45 26.74 -21.26
N ILE A 187 -23.15 26.98 -21.42
CA ILE A 187 -22.42 28.02 -20.68
C ILE A 187 -23.04 29.42 -20.90
N ASN A 188 -23.50 29.68 -22.12
CA ASN A 188 -24.11 30.95 -22.54
C ASN A 188 -25.64 31.01 -22.37
N SER A 189 -26.27 29.94 -21.86
CA SER A 189 -27.71 29.89 -21.64
C SER A 189 -28.16 30.90 -20.57
N PRO A 190 -29.34 31.54 -20.71
CA PRO A 190 -29.97 32.31 -19.65
C PRO A 190 -30.57 31.40 -18.55
N SER A 191 -30.84 30.13 -18.86
CA SER A 191 -31.22 29.12 -17.87
C SER A 191 -29.96 28.45 -17.33
N VAL A 192 -29.74 28.55 -16.02
CA VAL A 192 -28.52 28.06 -15.37
C VAL A 192 -28.83 26.82 -14.54
N LYS A 193 -28.35 25.67 -14.99
CA LYS A 193 -28.39 24.37 -14.30
C LYS A 193 -26.97 23.98 -13.86
N PRO A 194 -26.76 23.21 -12.77
CA PRO A 194 -25.46 22.64 -12.43
C PRO A 194 -24.78 21.90 -13.59
N VAL A 195 -23.47 22.09 -13.73
CA VAL A 195 -22.63 21.39 -14.73
C VAL A 195 -21.43 20.79 -14.01
N PHE A 196 -21.21 19.48 -14.17
CA PHE A 196 -20.05 18.77 -13.63
C PHE A 196 -19.31 17.97 -14.70
N GLY A 197 -18.02 18.22 -14.87
CA GLY A 197 -17.14 17.48 -15.79
C GLY A 197 -16.06 16.66 -15.09
N ILE A 198 -15.80 15.44 -15.55
CA ILE A 198 -14.74 14.55 -15.03
C ILE A 198 -13.72 14.25 -16.12
N CYS A 199 -12.43 14.37 -15.81
CA CYS A 199 -11.31 14.03 -16.70
C CYS A 199 -11.40 14.68 -18.09
N LEU A 200 -11.76 13.95 -19.15
CA LEU A 200 -12.00 14.55 -20.46
C LEU A 200 -13.15 15.59 -20.42
N GLY A 201 -14.22 15.33 -19.67
CA GLY A 201 -15.30 16.28 -19.44
C GLY A 201 -14.85 17.58 -18.74
N HIS A 202 -13.78 17.53 -17.94
CA HIS A 202 -13.14 18.74 -17.41
C HIS A 202 -12.47 19.56 -18.51
N GLN A 203 -11.69 18.89 -19.38
CA GLN A 203 -11.01 19.53 -20.50
C GLN A 203 -12.01 20.10 -21.52
N LEU A 204 -13.09 19.37 -21.84
CA LEU A 204 -14.16 19.83 -22.73
C LEU A 204 -14.90 21.05 -22.17
N LEU A 205 -15.18 21.08 -20.85
CA LEU A 205 -15.77 22.26 -20.19
C LEU A 205 -14.84 23.48 -20.26
N ALA A 206 -13.54 23.28 -20.03
CA ALA A 206 -12.54 24.35 -20.12
C ALA A 206 -12.42 24.92 -21.54
N VAL A 207 -12.36 24.07 -22.57
CA VAL A 207 -12.29 24.49 -23.99
C VAL A 207 -13.61 25.11 -24.48
N ALA A 208 -14.75 24.67 -23.95
CA ALA A 208 -16.03 25.35 -24.17
C ALA A 208 -16.04 26.77 -23.57
N ALA A 209 -15.45 26.94 -22.38
CA ALA A 209 -15.25 28.22 -21.70
C ALA A 209 -14.14 29.11 -22.32
N GLY A 210 -13.39 28.61 -23.32
CA GLY A 210 -12.39 29.38 -24.08
C GLY A 210 -10.93 29.12 -23.70
N ALA A 211 -10.66 28.22 -22.75
CA ALA A 211 -9.30 27.80 -22.41
C ALA A 211 -8.68 26.89 -23.48
N LYS A 212 -7.37 26.68 -23.38
CA LYS A 212 -6.59 25.75 -24.20
C LYS A 212 -6.26 24.49 -23.42
N THR A 213 -5.93 23.44 -24.16
CA THR A 213 -5.36 22.20 -23.64
C THR A 213 -4.04 21.88 -24.32
N TYR A 214 -3.20 21.09 -23.66
CA TYR A 214 -1.92 20.62 -24.20
C TYR A 214 -1.70 19.13 -23.86
N LYS A 215 -1.04 18.40 -24.76
CA LYS A 215 -0.56 17.04 -24.49
C LYS A 215 0.55 17.11 -23.43
N MET A 216 0.39 16.36 -22.36
CA MET A 216 1.38 16.24 -21.29
C MET A 216 2.52 15.32 -21.73
N LYS A 217 3.73 15.50 -21.17
CA LYS A 217 4.91 14.71 -21.56
C LYS A 217 4.65 13.20 -21.47
N TYR A 218 4.17 12.74 -20.32
CA TYR A 218 3.69 11.36 -20.14
C TYR A 218 2.27 11.30 -19.54
N GLY A 219 1.82 12.35 -18.83
CA GLY A 219 0.49 12.46 -18.25
C GLY A 219 0.35 11.71 -16.91
N ASN A 220 -0.59 12.14 -16.07
CA ASN A 220 -0.77 11.56 -14.74
C ASN A 220 -1.63 10.29 -14.82
N ARG A 221 -1.06 9.18 -14.33
CA ARG A 221 -1.68 7.84 -14.37
C ARG A 221 -1.34 7.05 -13.11
N GLY A 222 -2.31 6.95 -12.21
CA GLY A 222 -2.06 6.37 -10.90
C GLY A 222 -3.27 6.44 -9.98
N HIS A 223 -3.16 5.78 -8.83
CA HIS A 223 -4.16 5.84 -7.75
C HIS A 223 -3.71 6.75 -6.59
N ASN A 224 -2.51 7.31 -6.67
CA ASN A 224 -1.82 8.01 -5.61
C ASN A 224 -1.58 9.51 -5.90
N GLN A 225 -2.30 10.09 -6.86
CA GLN A 225 -2.01 11.43 -7.37
C GLN A 225 -2.58 12.52 -6.43
N PRO A 226 -1.75 13.44 -5.90
CA PRO A 226 -2.16 14.33 -4.82
C PRO A 226 -2.73 15.67 -5.34
N CYS A 227 -4.02 15.90 -5.07
CA CYS A 227 -4.75 17.08 -5.53
C CYS A 227 -5.13 18.00 -4.36
N THR A 228 -4.60 19.22 -4.36
CA THR A 228 -4.95 20.25 -3.38
C THR A 228 -6.12 21.10 -3.87
N HIS A 229 -7.22 21.12 -3.11
CA HIS A 229 -8.36 22.01 -3.37
C HIS A 229 -7.97 23.47 -3.09
N LYS A 230 -8.01 24.36 -4.09
CA LYS A 230 -7.45 25.72 -4.05
C LYS A 230 -7.86 26.56 -2.83
N SER A 231 -9.10 26.39 -2.36
CA SER A 231 -9.70 27.22 -1.29
C SER A 231 -9.53 26.63 0.12
N THR A 232 -9.91 25.38 0.40
CA THR A 232 -9.62 24.78 1.72
C THR A 232 -8.15 24.39 1.87
N GLN A 233 -7.53 24.02 0.76
CA GLN A 233 -6.21 23.44 0.66
C GLN A 233 -6.00 22.32 1.68
N ARG A 234 -7.03 21.46 1.74
CA ARG A 234 -6.85 20.04 1.99
C ARG A 234 -6.35 19.40 0.70
N CYS A 235 -5.39 18.49 0.84
CA CYS A 235 -5.00 17.54 -0.20
C CYS A 235 -5.93 16.34 -0.13
N PHE A 236 -6.18 15.75 -1.28
CA PHE A 236 -6.85 14.47 -1.43
C PHE A 236 -5.99 13.59 -2.32
N ILE A 237 -6.02 12.29 -2.09
CA ILE A 237 -5.35 11.32 -2.96
C ILE A 237 -6.38 10.90 -4.01
N THR A 238 -5.96 10.88 -5.28
CA THR A 238 -6.88 10.72 -6.40
C THR A 238 -6.40 9.68 -7.40
N THR A 239 -7.37 9.07 -8.08
CA THR A 239 -7.12 8.24 -9.27
C THR A 239 -7.24 9.08 -10.54
N GLN A 240 -6.29 8.88 -11.45
CA GLN A 240 -6.10 9.70 -12.65
C GLN A 240 -5.72 8.83 -13.83
N ASN A 241 -6.27 9.17 -15.00
CA ASN A 241 -5.87 8.59 -16.28
C ASN A 241 -6.04 9.60 -17.43
N HIS A 242 -5.08 10.52 -17.59
CA HIS A 242 -5.10 11.49 -18.69
C HIS A 242 -3.72 11.75 -19.28
N GLY A 243 -3.70 12.02 -20.60
CA GLY A 243 -2.51 12.43 -21.35
C GLY A 243 -2.51 13.91 -21.76
N PHE A 244 -3.54 14.67 -21.36
CA PHE A 244 -3.74 16.08 -21.68
C PHE A 244 -4.07 16.86 -20.39
N ALA A 245 -3.81 18.15 -20.37
CA ALA A 245 -4.17 19.05 -19.26
C ALA A 245 -4.65 20.42 -19.79
N VAL A 246 -5.32 21.19 -18.93
CA VAL A 246 -5.80 22.56 -19.20
C VAL A 246 -4.71 23.58 -18.89
N ASP A 247 -4.52 24.54 -19.81
CA ASP A 247 -3.65 25.70 -19.65
C ASP A 247 -4.34 26.77 -18.78
N VAL A 248 -3.88 26.93 -17.53
CA VAL A 248 -4.50 27.89 -16.58
C VAL A 248 -4.33 29.35 -16.96
N ASP A 249 -3.28 29.70 -17.71
CA ASP A 249 -3.03 31.08 -18.14
C ASP A 249 -3.94 31.48 -19.32
N SER A 250 -4.71 30.52 -19.85
CA SER A 250 -5.73 30.72 -20.88
C SER A 250 -7.18 30.79 -20.35
N LEU A 251 -7.40 30.63 -19.05
CA LEU A 251 -8.73 30.74 -18.44
C LEU A 251 -9.23 32.20 -18.46
N SER A 252 -10.53 32.41 -18.71
CA SER A 252 -11.15 33.73 -18.59
C SER A 252 -11.35 34.12 -17.11
N SER A 253 -11.51 35.42 -16.85
CA SER A 253 -11.75 35.98 -15.51
C SER A 253 -13.04 35.49 -14.82
N ASP A 254 -13.91 34.79 -15.55
CA ASP A 254 -15.15 34.23 -15.01
C ASP A 254 -14.94 32.89 -14.31
N TRP A 255 -13.75 32.29 -14.43
CA TRP A 255 -13.39 30.99 -13.87
C TRP A 255 -12.21 31.10 -12.89
N SER A 256 -12.13 30.12 -11.99
CA SER A 256 -11.03 29.95 -11.04
C SER A 256 -10.54 28.50 -11.05
N VAL A 257 -9.26 28.32 -10.75
CA VAL A 257 -8.68 27.00 -10.45
C VAL A 257 -9.32 26.43 -9.18
N LEU A 258 -9.93 25.25 -9.27
CA LEU A 258 -10.57 24.56 -8.16
C LEU A 258 -9.61 23.58 -7.45
N PHE A 259 -8.82 22.83 -8.22
CA PHE A 259 -7.78 21.92 -7.69
C PHE A 259 -6.46 22.11 -8.44
N THR A 260 -5.35 21.72 -7.82
CA THR A 260 -4.00 21.75 -8.42
C THR A 260 -3.21 20.53 -7.96
N ASN A 261 -2.46 19.90 -8.88
CA ASN A 261 -1.61 18.75 -8.58
C ASN A 261 -0.43 19.19 -7.70
N GLU A 262 -0.12 18.49 -6.61
CA GLU A 262 0.99 18.90 -5.73
C GLU A 262 2.38 18.45 -6.22
N ASN A 263 2.46 17.56 -7.20
CA ASN A 263 3.74 17.09 -7.77
C ASN A 263 4.20 17.96 -8.94
N ASP A 264 3.37 18.14 -9.97
CA ASP A 264 3.74 18.86 -11.20
C ASP A 264 3.07 20.25 -11.39
N LYS A 265 2.15 20.61 -10.49
CA LYS A 265 1.38 21.86 -10.48
C LYS A 265 0.44 22.07 -11.68
N THR A 266 0.07 21.01 -12.39
CA THR A 266 -0.98 21.05 -13.42
C THR A 266 -2.37 21.34 -12.84
N ASN A 267 -3.30 21.72 -13.73
CA ASN A 267 -4.68 21.96 -13.34
C ASN A 267 -5.41 20.64 -13.06
N GLU A 268 -6.03 20.55 -11.90
CA GLU A 268 -6.79 19.38 -11.47
C GLU A 268 -8.31 19.64 -11.42
N GLY A 269 -8.74 20.83 -11.86
CA GLY A 269 -10.12 21.25 -11.85
C GLY A 269 -10.30 22.77 -11.91
N ILE A 270 -11.49 23.18 -12.38
CA ILE A 270 -11.93 24.57 -12.46
C ILE A 270 -13.35 24.73 -11.91
N VAL A 271 -13.70 25.97 -11.54
CA VAL A 271 -15.04 26.37 -11.09
C VAL A 271 -15.37 27.75 -11.65
N HIS A 272 -16.61 27.98 -12.05
CA HIS A 272 -17.07 29.31 -12.47
C HIS A 272 -17.34 30.17 -11.23
N ASN A 273 -16.88 31.42 -11.25
CA ASN A 273 -16.92 32.35 -10.12
C ASN A 273 -18.36 32.78 -9.67
N SER A 274 -19.41 32.37 -10.38
CA SER A 274 -20.81 32.75 -10.09
C SER A 274 -21.88 31.75 -10.53
N LYS A 275 -21.61 30.89 -11.52
CA LYS A 275 -22.53 29.81 -11.95
C LYS A 275 -22.13 28.47 -11.29
N PRO A 276 -23.06 27.53 -11.06
CA PRO A 276 -22.80 26.20 -10.49
C PRO A 276 -22.12 25.25 -11.49
N PHE A 277 -21.09 25.73 -12.19
CA PHE A 277 -20.30 24.94 -13.14
C PHE A 277 -18.95 24.64 -12.50
N PHE A 278 -18.59 23.36 -12.40
CA PHE A 278 -17.26 22.94 -11.97
C PHE A 278 -16.82 21.67 -12.69
N SER A 279 -15.54 21.38 -12.62
CA SER A 279 -15.00 20.13 -13.17
C SER A 279 -13.68 19.76 -12.52
N VAL A 280 -13.33 18.47 -12.60
CA VAL A 280 -12.08 17.92 -12.04
C VAL A 280 -11.39 17.00 -13.05
N GLN A 281 -10.06 17.05 -13.09
CA GLN A 281 -9.25 16.29 -14.04
C GLN A 281 -9.06 14.82 -13.61
N PHE A 282 -9.13 14.55 -12.30
CA PHE A 282 -9.13 13.23 -11.69
C PHE A 282 -10.52 12.56 -11.69
N HIS A 283 -10.59 11.31 -11.24
CA HIS A 283 -11.77 10.43 -11.29
C HIS A 283 -12.38 10.20 -9.88
N PRO A 284 -13.28 11.06 -9.38
CA PRO A 284 -13.92 10.88 -8.08
C PRO A 284 -14.84 9.65 -7.99
N GLU A 285 -15.22 9.03 -9.11
CA GLU A 285 -15.93 7.74 -9.14
C GLU A 285 -15.04 6.54 -8.82
N HIS A 286 -13.74 6.77 -8.57
CA HIS A 286 -12.74 5.75 -8.29
C HIS A 286 -12.76 4.56 -9.27
N MET A 287 -12.89 3.33 -8.78
CA MET A 287 -13.05 2.09 -9.56
C MET A 287 -12.16 1.99 -10.83
N ALA A 288 -10.83 1.83 -10.71
CA ALA A 288 -10.03 1.66 -9.50
C ALA A 288 -9.52 2.99 -8.90
N GLY A 289 -9.28 3.00 -7.58
CA GLY A 289 -8.68 4.14 -6.88
C GLY A 289 -9.29 4.48 -5.51
N PRO A 290 -8.74 5.50 -4.83
CA PRO A 290 -9.24 6.00 -3.55
C PRO A 290 -10.60 6.70 -3.68
N THR A 291 -11.48 6.50 -2.70
CA THR A 291 -12.84 7.06 -2.69
C THR A 291 -12.92 8.48 -2.09
N ASP A 292 -11.77 9.11 -1.83
CA ASP A 292 -11.60 10.32 -0.99
C ASP A 292 -12.41 11.55 -1.46
N LEU A 293 -12.79 11.58 -2.74
CA LEU A 293 -13.53 12.67 -3.37
C LEU A 293 -14.84 12.23 -4.04
N GLU A 294 -15.39 11.06 -3.71
CA GLU A 294 -16.74 10.68 -4.17
C GLU A 294 -17.82 11.69 -3.70
N LEU A 295 -17.54 12.41 -2.60
CA LEU A 295 -18.33 13.56 -2.15
C LEU A 295 -18.51 14.67 -3.20
N LEU A 296 -17.77 14.66 -4.32
CA LEU A 296 -18.02 15.58 -5.44
C LEU A 296 -19.34 15.27 -6.17
N PHE A 297 -19.84 14.03 -6.11
CA PHE A 297 -21.20 13.69 -6.55
C PHE A 297 -22.25 14.25 -5.59
N ASP A 298 -22.01 14.19 -4.28
CA ASP A 298 -22.83 14.89 -3.28
C ASP A 298 -22.82 16.40 -3.55
N VAL A 299 -21.64 17.00 -3.73
CA VAL A 299 -21.51 18.44 -4.06
C VAL A 299 -22.21 18.80 -5.36
N PHE A 300 -22.16 17.99 -6.42
CA PHE A 300 -22.93 18.23 -7.65
C PHE A 300 -24.45 18.33 -7.41
N LEU A 301 -24.95 17.59 -6.42
CA LEU A 301 -26.37 17.59 -6.01
C LEU A 301 -26.67 18.58 -4.85
N GLN A 302 -25.66 19.09 -4.13
CA GLN A 302 -25.82 19.83 -2.87
C GLN A 302 -25.16 21.23 -2.78
N GLN A 303 -24.29 21.65 -3.72
CA GLN A 303 -23.21 22.64 -3.48
C GLN A 303 -23.59 23.91 -2.68
N ALA A 304 -23.40 23.88 -1.34
CA ALA A 304 -23.67 25.00 -0.44
C ALA A 304 -22.83 24.99 0.88
N ILE A 305 -21.65 25.68 0.89
CA ILE A 305 -20.92 26.32 2.06
C ILE A 305 -19.65 25.59 2.66
N LYS A 306 -18.76 26.26 3.49
CA LYS A 306 -17.26 26.02 3.71
C LYS A 306 -16.64 26.28 5.15
N ALA A 307 -15.27 26.26 5.35
CA ALA A 307 -14.48 26.05 6.64
C ALA A 307 -13.12 26.87 6.85
N LEU A 308 -12.15 26.44 7.75
CA LEU A 308 -10.67 26.78 7.98
C LEU A 308 -10.23 27.54 9.31
N ARG A 309 -8.96 27.65 9.88
CA ARG A 309 -7.53 27.13 9.69
C ARG A 309 -6.55 27.28 10.94
N GLU A 310 -5.21 27.01 10.82
CA GLU A 310 -4.15 26.79 11.90
C GLU A 310 -2.66 27.21 11.58
N GLU A 311 -1.68 27.23 12.56
CA GLU A 311 -0.18 27.45 12.46
C GLU A 311 0.77 26.68 13.50
N ASP A 312 2.06 27.08 13.77
CA ASP A 312 3.34 26.26 13.91
C ASP A 312 4.23 26.34 15.24
N VAL A 313 5.16 25.36 15.58
CA VAL A 313 5.90 25.22 16.92
C VAL A 313 7.38 24.59 16.95
N GLN A 314 8.09 24.52 18.13
CA GLN A 314 9.48 23.98 18.45
C GLN A 314 9.56 22.68 19.36
N CYS A 315 10.76 22.10 19.67
CA CYS A 315 10.96 20.71 20.23
C CYS A 315 12.13 20.44 21.28
N VAL A 316 12.08 19.32 22.06
CA VAL A 316 13.10 18.78 23.05
C VAL A 316 13.01 17.23 23.22
N LEU A 317 14.06 16.49 23.63
CA LEU A 317 14.10 15.00 23.73
C LEU A 317 14.60 14.38 25.09
N ILE A 318 14.10 13.18 25.45
CA ILE A 318 14.54 12.33 26.59
C ILE A 318 14.65 10.85 26.14
N ASN A 319 15.76 10.15 26.42
CA ASN A 319 15.90 8.68 26.23
C ASN A 319 17.07 8.10 27.08
N PRO A 320 16.86 7.07 27.92
CA PRO A 320 17.93 6.49 28.77
C PRO A 320 18.91 5.55 28.04
N ASN A 321 18.59 5.06 26.84
CA ASN A 321 19.42 4.04 26.17
C ASN A 321 20.59 4.67 25.39
N ILE A 322 21.76 4.69 26.05
CA ILE A 322 23.03 5.21 25.55
C ILE A 322 23.54 4.55 24.25
N ALA A 323 23.03 3.38 23.87
CA ALA A 323 23.41 2.70 22.63
C ALA A 323 22.59 3.12 21.39
N THR A 324 21.61 4.02 21.54
CA THR A 324 20.71 4.40 20.44
C THR A 324 21.19 5.62 19.64
N VAL A 325 21.10 5.53 18.31
CA VAL A 325 21.45 6.63 17.38
C VAL A 325 20.64 7.91 17.65
N GLN A 326 19.41 7.77 18.16
CA GLN A 326 18.50 8.85 18.56
C GLN A 326 19.12 9.82 19.59
N THR A 327 20.08 9.36 20.39
CA THR A 327 20.75 10.17 21.44
C THR A 327 22.03 10.88 20.96
N SER A 328 22.37 10.80 19.67
CA SER A 328 23.51 11.52 19.11
C SER A 328 23.25 13.03 18.96
N LYS A 329 24.33 13.82 19.04
CA LYS A 329 24.32 15.28 19.30
C LYS A 329 23.58 16.19 18.31
N ASP A 330 23.09 15.64 17.20
CA ASP A 330 22.57 16.39 16.05
C ASP A 330 21.04 16.19 15.84
N MET A 331 20.36 15.46 16.74
CA MET A 331 18.98 14.99 16.55
C MET A 331 17.88 15.81 17.23
N ALA A 332 18.21 16.60 18.25
CA ALA A 332 17.29 17.50 18.97
C ALA A 332 18.11 18.58 19.70
N ASP A 333 17.51 19.76 19.94
CA ASP A 333 18.20 20.91 20.56
C ASP A 333 18.78 20.59 21.95
N LYS A 334 18.13 19.67 22.69
CA LYS A 334 18.62 19.07 23.94
C LYS A 334 18.16 17.62 24.09
N VAL A 335 19.00 16.80 24.73
CA VAL A 335 18.78 15.37 24.97
C VAL A 335 19.10 15.02 26.43
N TYR A 336 18.18 14.32 27.11
CA TYR A 336 18.34 13.86 28.49
C TYR A 336 18.46 12.33 28.58
N PHE A 337 19.56 11.84 29.15
CA PHE A 337 19.80 10.42 29.45
C PHE A 337 19.18 10.02 30.80
N LEU A 338 17.85 10.05 30.91
CA LEU A 338 17.10 9.76 32.13
C LEU A 338 16.05 8.67 31.90
N PRO A 339 15.70 7.85 32.92
CA PRO A 339 14.60 6.89 32.81
C PRO A 339 13.28 7.58 32.44
N ILE A 340 12.53 6.98 31.51
CA ILE A 340 11.21 7.48 31.10
C ILE A 340 10.19 7.09 32.17
N ASN A 341 10.11 7.88 33.23
CA ASN A 341 9.11 7.77 34.29
C ASN A 341 8.62 9.17 34.73
N PRO A 342 7.47 9.26 35.44
CA PRO A 342 6.88 10.55 35.77
C PRO A 342 7.79 11.45 36.62
N GLU A 343 8.62 10.88 37.49
CA GLU A 343 9.54 11.65 38.35
C GLU A 343 10.61 12.39 37.53
N TYR A 344 11.38 11.65 36.73
CA TYR A 344 12.46 12.25 35.94
C TYR A 344 11.93 13.14 34.82
N VAL A 345 10.84 12.76 34.14
CA VAL A 345 10.23 13.61 33.11
C VAL A 345 9.67 14.90 33.73
N THR A 346 9.11 14.86 34.95
CA THR A 346 8.74 16.08 35.69
C THR A 346 9.95 16.97 35.99
N GLN A 347 11.13 16.41 36.28
CA GLN A 347 12.36 17.20 36.48
C GLN A 347 12.82 17.88 35.18
N VAL A 348 12.74 17.20 34.04
CA VAL A 348 13.03 17.81 32.72
C VAL A 348 12.02 18.92 32.40
N ILE A 349 10.71 18.67 32.57
CA ILE A 349 9.65 19.68 32.37
C ILE A 349 9.89 20.93 33.23
N LYS A 350 10.23 20.77 34.51
CA LYS A 350 10.56 21.88 35.43
C LYS A 350 11.74 22.74 34.94
N THR A 351 12.72 22.10 34.31
CA THR A 351 14.01 22.69 33.88
C THR A 351 13.89 23.36 32.52
N GLU A 352 13.31 22.67 31.54
CA GLU A 352 13.25 23.10 30.15
C GLU A 352 12.02 23.93 29.79
N ARG A 353 10.95 23.85 30.59
CA ARG A 353 9.68 24.57 30.37
C ARG A 353 9.14 24.45 28.92
N PRO A 354 9.06 23.24 28.35
CA PRO A 354 8.57 23.07 26.99
C PRO A 354 7.10 23.48 26.90
N SER A 355 6.72 24.16 25.80
CA SER A 355 5.32 24.46 25.50
C SER A 355 4.52 23.21 25.13
N GLY A 356 5.18 22.13 24.68
CA GLY A 356 4.53 20.86 24.43
C GLY A 356 5.44 19.62 24.45
N ILE A 357 4.82 18.44 24.48
CA ILE A 357 5.48 17.14 24.62
C ILE A 357 4.97 16.12 23.60
N LEU A 358 5.88 15.36 23.00
CA LEU A 358 5.61 14.28 22.06
C LEU A 358 5.70 12.92 22.76
N LEU A 359 4.62 12.13 22.77
CA LEU A 359 4.56 10.85 23.51
C LEU A 359 4.71 9.61 22.60
N ASN A 360 4.28 9.72 21.34
CA ASN A 360 4.06 8.59 20.43
C ASN A 360 5.36 7.91 19.92
N PHE A 361 6.53 8.50 20.20
CA PHE A 361 7.82 8.12 19.63
C PHE A 361 8.67 7.20 20.52
N GLY A 362 8.22 6.91 21.74
CA GLY A 362 8.93 6.09 22.73
C GLY A 362 8.25 4.77 23.09
N GLY A 363 7.30 4.31 22.26
CA GLY A 363 6.49 3.11 22.53
C GLY A 363 5.69 3.19 23.83
N GLN A 364 5.32 2.03 24.37
CA GLN A 364 4.43 1.94 25.54
C GLN A 364 4.96 2.66 26.79
N THR A 365 6.27 2.70 26.99
CA THR A 365 6.88 3.33 28.17
C THR A 365 6.68 4.83 28.20
N ALA A 366 6.88 5.52 27.06
CA ALA A 366 6.64 6.97 26.96
C ALA A 366 5.14 7.30 27.03
N LEU A 367 4.31 6.48 26.37
CA LEU A 367 2.87 6.59 26.35
C LEU A 367 2.26 6.49 27.77
N ASN A 368 2.59 5.42 28.51
CA ASN A 368 2.15 5.23 29.89
C ASN A 368 2.66 6.36 30.83
N CYS A 369 3.90 6.82 30.63
CA CYS A 369 4.45 7.95 31.39
C CYS A 369 3.67 9.25 31.12
N GLY A 370 3.29 9.54 29.88
CA GLY A 370 2.50 10.71 29.51
C GLY A 370 1.09 10.70 30.12
N ILE A 371 0.41 9.56 30.05
CA ILE A 371 -0.89 9.34 30.71
C ILE A 371 -0.80 9.62 32.21
N GLN A 372 0.26 9.14 32.88
CA GLN A 372 0.45 9.38 34.30
C GLN A 372 0.74 10.86 34.62
N LEU A 373 1.58 11.54 33.83
CA LEU A 373 1.86 12.99 33.97
C LEU A 373 0.61 13.87 33.76
N GLN A 374 -0.36 13.41 32.96
CA GLN A 374 -1.68 14.04 32.80
C GLN A 374 -2.54 13.83 34.06
N LYS A 375 -2.58 12.60 34.59
CA LYS A 375 -3.38 12.22 35.78
C LYS A 375 -2.85 12.88 37.07
N ASP A 376 -1.55 13.00 37.22
CA ASP A 376 -0.88 13.75 38.29
C ASP A 376 -0.90 15.28 38.08
N ALA A 377 -1.63 15.75 37.06
CA ALA A 377 -1.79 17.16 36.68
C ALA A 377 -0.47 17.93 36.42
N VAL A 378 0.65 17.23 36.18
CA VAL A 378 1.96 17.84 35.92
C VAL A 378 1.93 18.66 34.63
N LEU A 379 1.43 18.08 33.53
CA LEU A 379 1.36 18.78 32.24
C LEU A 379 0.60 20.11 32.36
N LYS A 380 -0.56 20.08 33.02
CA LYS A 380 -1.39 21.26 33.34
C LYS A 380 -0.68 22.26 34.27
N THR A 381 0.09 21.79 35.25
CA THR A 381 0.80 22.64 36.23
C THR A 381 1.95 23.42 35.59
N TYR A 382 2.62 22.86 34.58
CA TYR A 382 3.76 23.49 33.91
C TYR A 382 3.42 24.12 32.55
N GLY A 383 2.18 24.00 32.09
CA GLY A 383 1.70 24.59 30.81
C GLY A 383 2.09 23.81 29.56
N VAL A 384 2.38 22.52 29.70
CA VAL A 384 2.85 21.65 28.61
C VAL A 384 1.64 21.04 27.88
N GLN A 385 1.49 21.35 26.60
CA GLN A 385 0.48 20.72 25.73
C GLN A 385 0.96 19.35 25.23
N VAL A 386 0.06 18.42 24.95
CA VAL A 386 0.43 17.19 24.23
C VAL A 386 0.39 17.50 22.73
N LEU A 387 1.51 17.25 22.05
CA LEU A 387 1.69 17.51 20.62
C LEU A 387 1.47 16.24 19.81
N GLY A 388 0.86 16.36 18.64
CA GLY A 388 0.34 15.21 17.89
C GLY A 388 -0.95 14.66 18.49
N THR A 389 -1.12 13.33 18.48
CA THR A 389 -2.31 12.65 19.00
C THR A 389 -2.62 13.04 20.46
N PRO A 390 -3.85 13.52 20.78
CA PRO A 390 -4.25 13.80 22.16
C PRO A 390 -4.22 12.57 23.08
N ILE A 391 -3.94 12.76 24.38
CA ILE A 391 -4.00 11.67 25.37
C ILE A 391 -5.38 11.01 25.42
N SER A 392 -6.47 11.74 25.24
CA SER A 392 -7.83 11.16 25.17
C SER A 392 -7.99 10.18 24.02
N SER A 393 -7.35 10.46 22.87
CA SER A 393 -7.36 9.59 21.69
C SER A 393 -6.53 8.33 21.95
N ILE A 394 -5.38 8.48 22.60
CA ILE A 394 -4.52 7.38 23.05
C ILE A 394 -5.27 6.47 24.02
N GLU A 395 -5.88 7.04 25.07
CA GLU A 395 -6.68 6.29 26.04
C GLU A 395 -7.87 5.58 25.37
N SER A 396 -8.49 6.18 24.34
CA SER A 396 -9.55 5.53 23.55
C SER A 396 -9.09 4.45 22.56
N THR A 397 -7.79 4.31 22.31
CA THR A 397 -7.23 3.19 21.51
C THR A 397 -6.65 2.07 22.37
N GLU A 398 -6.18 2.39 23.58
CA GLU A 398 -5.60 1.42 24.51
C GLU A 398 -6.69 0.71 25.36
N ASP A 399 -7.77 1.40 25.74
CA ASP A 399 -8.92 0.77 26.40
C ASP A 399 -9.87 0.15 25.35
N ARG A 400 -9.95 -1.18 25.34
CA ARG A 400 -10.78 -1.95 24.38
C ARG A 400 -12.27 -1.62 24.44
N LYS A 401 -12.79 -1.20 25.60
CA LYS A 401 -14.20 -0.85 25.74
C LYS A 401 -14.46 0.55 25.16
N LEU A 402 -13.64 1.53 25.53
CA LEU A 402 -13.74 2.89 24.99
C LEU A 402 -13.48 2.91 23.47
N PHE A 403 -12.60 2.04 22.97
CA PHE A 403 -12.39 1.82 21.54
C PHE A 403 -13.65 1.30 20.83
N ALA A 404 -14.33 0.30 21.41
CA ALA A 404 -15.58 -0.23 20.86
C ALA A 404 -16.70 0.84 20.85
N GLU A 405 -16.87 1.58 21.95
CA GLU A 405 -17.81 2.71 22.03
C GLU A 405 -17.51 3.77 20.95
N LYS A 406 -16.23 4.08 20.71
CA LYS A 406 -15.79 5.01 19.65
C LYS A 406 -16.01 4.50 18.23
N MET A 407 -15.91 3.19 17.98
CA MET A 407 -16.22 2.65 16.65
C MET A 407 -17.74 2.62 16.42
N GLU A 408 -18.55 2.35 17.45
CA GLU A 408 -20.01 2.37 17.36
C GLU A 408 -20.55 3.78 17.02
N GLU A 409 -19.93 4.84 17.55
CA GLU A 409 -20.21 6.26 17.21
C GLU A 409 -20.13 6.57 15.70
N ILE A 410 -19.35 5.80 14.94
CA ILE A 410 -19.22 5.92 13.48
C ILE A 410 -19.74 4.70 12.71
N HIS A 411 -20.49 3.83 13.39
CA HIS A 411 -21.06 2.58 12.86
C HIS A 411 -20.02 1.60 12.28
N GLU A 412 -18.82 1.59 12.86
CA GLU A 412 -17.76 0.64 12.54
C GLU A 412 -17.76 -0.57 13.47
N LYS A 413 -17.24 -1.70 12.99
CA LYS A 413 -17.25 -2.98 13.71
C LYS A 413 -15.90 -3.29 14.34
N VAL A 414 -15.85 -3.37 15.67
CA VAL A 414 -14.75 -4.01 16.41
C VAL A 414 -15.03 -5.50 16.58
N ALA A 415 -13.99 -6.33 16.62
CA ALA A 415 -14.09 -7.75 16.98
C ALA A 415 -14.93 -7.97 18.26
N PRO A 416 -16.07 -8.68 18.22
CA PRO A 416 -16.93 -8.86 19.38
C PRO A 416 -16.18 -9.54 20.53
N SER A 417 -16.25 -8.94 21.72
CA SER A 417 -15.53 -9.37 22.92
C SER A 417 -16.34 -9.05 24.17
N GLU A 418 -16.40 -9.96 25.14
CA GLU A 418 -17.10 -9.76 26.41
C GLU A 418 -16.28 -10.31 27.59
N ALA A 419 -16.14 -9.50 28.64
CA ALA A 419 -15.39 -9.85 29.85
C ALA A 419 -16.30 -10.52 30.89
N VAL A 420 -15.98 -11.76 31.24
CA VAL A 420 -16.83 -12.66 32.04
C VAL A 420 -16.09 -13.19 33.27
N TYR A 421 -16.84 -13.45 34.34
CA TYR A 421 -16.32 -13.78 35.66
C TYR A 421 -16.85 -15.13 36.18
N THR A 422 -17.75 -15.79 35.43
CA THR A 422 -18.27 -17.13 35.71
C THR A 422 -18.38 -17.95 34.43
N VAL A 423 -18.48 -19.28 34.59
CA VAL A 423 -18.74 -20.22 33.49
C VAL A 423 -20.05 -19.87 32.77
N GLU A 424 -21.12 -19.61 33.52
CA GLU A 424 -22.46 -19.28 32.99
C GLU A 424 -22.44 -18.00 32.15
N GLN A 425 -21.72 -16.96 32.61
CA GLN A 425 -21.49 -15.74 31.83
C GLN A 425 -20.72 -16.04 30.55
N ALA A 426 -19.71 -16.91 30.60
CA ALA A 426 -18.93 -17.27 29.40
C ALA A 426 -19.77 -18.00 28.34
N LEU A 427 -20.63 -18.96 28.74
CA LEU A 427 -21.55 -19.63 27.81
C LEU A 427 -22.56 -18.63 27.23
N SER A 428 -23.13 -17.74 28.06
CA SER A 428 -24.07 -16.71 27.60
C SER A 428 -23.42 -15.69 26.65
N ALA A 429 -22.17 -15.31 26.90
CA ALA A 429 -21.41 -14.42 26.02
C ALA A 429 -21.12 -15.11 24.67
N ALA A 430 -20.71 -16.38 24.69
CA ALA A 430 -20.46 -17.13 23.45
C ALA A 430 -21.73 -17.40 22.65
N ALA A 431 -22.88 -17.64 23.30
CA ALA A 431 -24.17 -17.75 22.63
C ALA A 431 -24.59 -16.43 21.94
N LYS A 432 -24.23 -15.28 22.53
CA LYS A 432 -24.48 -13.93 22.00
C LYS A 432 -23.51 -13.55 20.87
N ILE A 433 -22.22 -13.90 20.99
CA ILE A 433 -21.16 -13.65 20.01
C ILE A 433 -21.24 -14.63 18.82
N GLY A 434 -21.79 -15.82 19.07
CA GLY A 434 -21.85 -16.95 18.15
C GLY A 434 -20.50 -17.65 18.01
N TYR A 435 -20.51 -18.98 18.01
CA TYR A 435 -19.33 -19.80 17.73
C TYR A 435 -18.77 -19.56 16.31
N PRO A 436 -17.49 -19.90 16.05
CA PRO A 436 -16.47 -20.25 17.04
C PRO A 436 -16.06 -19.03 17.89
N VAL A 437 -15.56 -19.28 19.10
CA VAL A 437 -15.04 -18.26 20.03
C VAL A 437 -13.62 -18.58 20.48
N MET A 438 -12.88 -17.56 20.88
CA MET A 438 -11.61 -17.69 21.58
C MET A 438 -11.79 -17.22 23.02
N ILE A 439 -11.28 -17.96 23.99
CA ILE A 439 -11.15 -17.47 25.36
C ILE A 439 -9.73 -17.01 25.66
N ARG A 440 -9.59 -15.95 26.46
CA ARG A 440 -8.32 -15.49 27.02
C ARG A 440 -8.42 -15.32 28.53
N ALA A 441 -7.57 -16.00 29.28
CA ALA A 441 -7.47 -15.84 30.72
C ALA A 441 -6.80 -14.49 31.07
N ALA A 442 -7.49 -13.62 31.82
CA ALA A 442 -6.92 -12.34 32.23
C ALA A 442 -5.77 -12.55 33.24
N TYR A 443 -4.76 -11.68 33.19
CA TYR A 443 -3.57 -11.72 34.04
C TYR A 443 -2.70 -13.00 33.93
N ALA A 444 -2.98 -13.89 32.98
CA ALA A 444 -2.20 -15.11 32.74
C ALA A 444 -1.09 -14.89 31.70
N LEU A 445 0.15 -15.32 32.03
CA LEU A 445 1.28 -15.24 31.11
C LEU A 445 1.31 -16.42 30.12
N GLY A 446 1.73 -16.16 28.89
CA GLY A 446 2.01 -17.20 27.88
C GLY A 446 0.79 -17.96 27.34
N GLY A 447 -0.43 -17.44 27.51
CA GLY A 447 -1.67 -18.07 27.04
C GLY A 447 -2.19 -19.21 27.93
N LEU A 448 -1.69 -19.32 29.18
CA LEU A 448 -2.17 -20.32 30.14
C LEU A 448 -3.66 -20.10 30.45
N GLY A 449 -4.52 -21.06 30.07
CA GLY A 449 -5.98 -20.93 30.21
C GLY A 449 -6.68 -20.20 29.06
N SER A 450 -5.97 -19.90 27.97
CA SER A 450 -6.54 -19.41 26.71
C SER A 450 -6.76 -20.57 25.73
N GLY A 451 -7.76 -20.47 24.84
CA GLY A 451 -8.07 -21.54 23.87
C GLY A 451 -9.14 -21.15 22.85
N PHE A 452 -9.27 -21.92 21.78
CA PHE A 452 -10.34 -21.79 20.78
C PHE A 452 -11.42 -22.84 21.03
N SER A 453 -12.68 -22.49 20.73
CA SER A 453 -13.85 -23.32 20.97
C SER A 453 -14.83 -23.19 19.82
N ASP A 454 -15.13 -24.30 19.15
CA ASP A 454 -16.02 -24.34 18.00
C ASP A 454 -17.48 -24.65 18.42
N ASN A 455 -17.70 -25.04 19.68
CA ASN A 455 -19.00 -25.34 20.29
C ASN A 455 -19.01 -25.09 21.82
N GLU A 456 -20.16 -25.33 22.46
CA GLU A 456 -20.40 -25.08 23.89
C GLU A 456 -19.74 -26.10 24.83
N GLU A 457 -19.57 -27.35 24.41
CA GLU A 457 -18.96 -28.41 25.22
C GLU A 457 -17.44 -28.18 25.39
N GLU A 458 -16.76 -27.82 24.29
CA GLU A 458 -15.38 -27.33 24.31
C GLU A 458 -15.23 -26.08 25.18
N LEU A 459 -16.19 -25.15 25.11
CA LEU A 459 -16.10 -23.89 25.83
C LEU A 459 -16.18 -24.13 27.33
N LEU A 460 -17.17 -24.92 27.75
CA LEU A 460 -17.36 -25.36 29.13
C LEU A 460 -16.07 -26.00 29.68
N ALA A 461 -15.44 -26.90 28.92
CA ALA A 461 -14.19 -27.53 29.32
C ALA A 461 -13.04 -26.51 29.48
N LEU A 462 -12.88 -25.60 28.51
CA LEU A 462 -11.83 -24.58 28.51
C LEU A 462 -12.00 -23.56 29.64
N VAL A 463 -13.19 -22.99 29.84
CA VAL A 463 -13.40 -21.97 30.90
C VAL A 463 -13.33 -22.59 32.30
N THR A 464 -13.74 -23.86 32.45
CA THR A 464 -13.59 -24.61 33.72
C THR A 464 -12.12 -24.86 34.08
N VAL A 465 -11.20 -24.83 33.11
CA VAL A 465 -9.76 -24.81 33.37
C VAL A 465 -9.26 -23.38 33.62
N ALA A 466 -9.69 -22.39 32.81
CA ALA A 466 -9.27 -21.00 32.94
C ALA A 466 -9.60 -20.40 34.33
N PHE A 467 -10.83 -20.58 34.82
CA PHE A 467 -11.27 -20.04 36.11
C PHE A 467 -10.61 -20.69 37.35
N LYS A 468 -9.75 -21.72 37.18
CA LYS A 468 -8.87 -22.22 38.26
C LYS A 468 -7.60 -21.39 38.43
N HIS A 469 -7.31 -20.50 37.48
CA HIS A 469 -6.06 -19.74 37.38
C HIS A 469 -6.29 -18.22 37.25
N THR A 470 -7.51 -17.77 36.97
CA THR A 470 -7.89 -16.35 36.93
C THR A 470 -9.34 -16.14 37.37
N ASN A 471 -9.66 -14.93 37.82
CA ASN A 471 -11.01 -14.51 38.19
C ASN A 471 -11.78 -13.87 37.02
N GLN A 472 -11.15 -13.68 35.86
CA GLN A 472 -11.74 -13.02 34.70
C GLN A 472 -11.24 -13.70 33.41
N VAL A 473 -12.16 -13.97 32.51
CA VAL A 473 -11.90 -14.49 31.16
C VAL A 473 -12.49 -13.50 30.15
N LEU A 474 -11.81 -13.29 29.03
CA LEU A 474 -12.40 -12.63 27.86
C LEU A 474 -12.94 -13.72 26.93
N VAL A 475 -14.17 -13.57 26.45
CA VAL A 475 -14.73 -14.37 25.35
C VAL A 475 -14.75 -13.49 24.11
N ASP A 476 -13.96 -13.84 23.11
CA ASP A 476 -13.81 -13.11 21.85
C ASP A 476 -14.42 -13.91 20.69
N LYS A 477 -14.89 -13.25 19.64
CA LYS A 477 -15.22 -13.92 18.37
C LYS A 477 -13.97 -14.55 17.78
N SER A 478 -13.99 -15.87 17.51
CA SER A 478 -12.91 -16.49 16.75
C SER A 478 -13.10 -16.18 15.27
N MET A 479 -12.13 -15.46 14.72
CA MET A 479 -11.95 -15.23 13.28
C MET A 479 -10.70 -16.00 12.79
N LYS A 480 -10.39 -17.14 13.44
CA LYS A 480 -9.24 -17.97 13.10
C LYS A 480 -9.30 -18.41 11.64
N GLY A 481 -8.24 -18.14 10.88
CA GLY A 481 -8.21 -18.42 9.44
C GLY A 481 -8.74 -17.27 8.56
N TRP A 482 -9.12 -16.13 9.13
CA TRP A 482 -9.40 -14.90 8.36
C TRP A 482 -8.09 -14.24 7.91
N LYS A 483 -8.16 -13.42 6.85
CA LYS A 483 -7.02 -12.63 6.38
C LYS A 483 -6.74 -11.53 7.39
N GLU A 484 -5.49 -11.39 7.82
CA GLU A 484 -5.06 -10.30 8.70
C GLU A 484 -4.33 -9.25 7.85
N VAL A 485 -4.82 -8.01 7.90
CA VAL A 485 -4.41 -6.91 7.02
C VAL A 485 -4.11 -5.68 7.87
N GLU A 486 -2.97 -5.03 7.63
CA GLU A 486 -2.56 -3.81 8.34
C GLU A 486 -2.47 -2.61 7.39
N TYR A 487 -2.79 -1.41 7.88
CA TYR A 487 -2.54 -0.14 7.18
C TYR A 487 -1.76 0.82 8.09
N GLU A 488 -0.72 1.43 7.52
CA GLU A 488 -0.01 2.56 8.14
C GLU A 488 -0.63 3.86 7.64
N VAL A 489 -1.23 4.61 8.56
CA VAL A 489 -1.99 5.83 8.28
C VAL A 489 -1.25 7.04 8.82
N VAL A 490 -1.25 8.12 8.06
CA VAL A 490 -0.64 9.39 8.44
C VAL A 490 -1.67 10.52 8.30
N ARG A 491 -1.83 11.32 9.35
CA ARG A 491 -2.80 12.43 9.39
C ARG A 491 -2.16 13.70 9.95
N ASP A 492 -2.35 14.83 9.25
CA ASP A 492 -1.94 16.14 9.74
C ASP A 492 -3.09 16.93 10.41
N ALA A 493 -2.73 18.02 11.09
CA ALA A 493 -3.69 18.88 11.79
C ALA A 493 -4.77 19.46 10.84
N TYR A 494 -4.34 19.82 9.62
CA TYR A 494 -5.19 20.31 8.52
C TYR A 494 -6.14 19.26 7.91
N ASP A 495 -6.23 18.06 8.50
CA ASP A 495 -7.06 16.93 8.07
C ASP A 495 -6.72 16.36 6.68
N ASN A 496 -5.46 16.49 6.26
CA ASN A 496 -4.90 15.65 5.20
C ASN A 496 -4.59 14.29 5.82
N CYS A 497 -5.17 13.22 5.29
CA CYS A 497 -5.09 11.87 5.85
C CYS A 497 -4.85 10.88 4.70
N ILE A 498 -3.80 10.06 4.81
CA ILE A 498 -3.29 9.20 3.73
C ILE A 498 -2.89 7.82 4.30
N THR A 499 -2.93 6.77 3.48
CA THR A 499 -2.34 5.47 3.83
C THR A 499 -1.00 5.29 3.13
N VAL A 500 0.08 5.21 3.91
CA VAL A 500 1.47 5.17 3.40
C VAL A 500 1.91 3.74 3.04
N CYS A 501 1.37 2.74 3.72
CA CYS A 501 1.65 1.34 3.41
C CYS A 501 0.46 0.47 3.81
N ASN A 502 0.25 -0.61 3.07
CA ASN A 502 -0.65 -1.69 3.42
C ASN A 502 0.12 -3.01 3.43
N MET A 503 -0.21 -3.87 4.38
CA MET A 503 0.47 -5.14 4.61
C MET A 503 -0.56 -6.27 4.75
N GLU A 504 -0.20 -7.47 4.31
CA GLU A 504 -1.01 -8.68 4.42
C GLU A 504 -0.19 -9.78 5.09
N ASN A 505 -0.78 -10.47 6.05
CA ASN A 505 -0.13 -11.61 6.68
C ASN A 505 -0.38 -12.87 5.85
N VAL A 506 0.70 -13.56 5.50
CA VAL A 506 0.67 -14.88 4.84
C VAL A 506 0.12 -15.92 5.81
N ASP A 507 0.55 -15.81 7.07
CA ASP A 507 -0.03 -16.53 8.20
C ASP A 507 -1.37 -15.88 8.59
N PRO A 508 -2.48 -16.64 8.66
CA PRO A 508 -3.80 -16.08 8.92
C PRO A 508 -4.02 -15.73 10.41
N LEU A 509 -5.08 -14.97 10.66
CA LEU A 509 -5.42 -14.46 11.99
C LEU A 509 -5.45 -15.57 13.05
N GLY A 510 -4.79 -15.30 14.18
CA GLY A 510 -4.54 -16.25 15.28
C GLY A 510 -3.05 -16.41 15.58
N ILE A 511 -2.19 -16.06 14.61
CA ILE A 511 -0.77 -15.75 14.77
C ILE A 511 -0.66 -14.22 14.84
N HIS A 512 0.11 -13.66 15.77
CA HIS A 512 0.25 -12.20 15.91
C HIS A 512 1.09 -11.64 14.76
N THR A 513 0.72 -10.51 14.15
CA THR A 513 1.50 -9.73 13.15
C THR A 513 3.04 -9.81 13.29
N GLY A 514 3.58 -9.61 14.50
CA GLY A 514 5.00 -9.72 14.80
C GLY A 514 5.60 -11.14 14.64
N GLU A 515 4.83 -12.19 14.91
CA GLU A 515 5.12 -13.62 14.64
C GLU A 515 4.72 -14.09 13.23
N SER A 516 3.89 -13.33 12.51
CA SER A 516 3.44 -13.70 11.16
C SER A 516 4.52 -13.46 10.11
N ILE A 517 4.50 -14.24 9.03
CA ILE A 517 5.13 -13.84 7.76
C ILE A 517 4.24 -12.79 7.10
N VAL A 518 4.81 -11.67 6.67
CA VAL A 518 4.07 -10.48 6.20
C VAL A 518 4.59 -10.02 4.84
N VAL A 519 3.69 -9.58 3.96
CA VAL A 519 4.02 -9.02 2.64
C VAL A 519 3.54 -7.58 2.49
N ALA A 520 4.31 -6.77 1.73
CA ALA A 520 3.93 -5.42 1.33
C ALA A 520 4.16 -5.23 -0.20
N PRO A 521 3.17 -4.71 -0.95
CA PRO A 521 1.78 -4.50 -0.54
C PRO A 521 1.06 -5.84 -0.26
N SER A 522 -0.21 -5.79 0.17
CA SER A 522 -1.13 -6.93 0.07
C SER A 522 -1.22 -7.47 -1.38
N GLN A 523 -1.48 -8.77 -1.52
CA GLN A 523 -1.43 -9.52 -2.78
C GLN A 523 -2.78 -10.16 -3.13
N THR A 524 -3.63 -10.46 -2.13
CA THR A 524 -4.85 -11.26 -2.33
C THR A 524 -6.16 -10.48 -2.14
N LEU A 525 -6.08 -9.15 -2.12
CA LEU A 525 -7.21 -8.23 -2.01
C LEU A 525 -7.67 -7.73 -3.39
N SER A 526 -8.98 -7.71 -3.63
CA SER A 526 -9.59 -6.98 -4.74
C SER A 526 -9.48 -5.46 -4.55
N ASN A 527 -9.76 -4.70 -5.61
CA ASN A 527 -9.91 -3.24 -5.52
C ASN A 527 -10.92 -2.84 -4.43
N THR A 528 -12.08 -3.52 -4.37
CA THR A 528 -13.15 -3.21 -3.42
C THR A 528 -12.70 -3.44 -1.98
N GLU A 529 -12.05 -4.56 -1.68
CA GLU A 529 -11.58 -4.86 -0.32
C GLU A 529 -10.47 -3.91 0.10
N TYR A 530 -9.50 -3.65 -0.78
CA TYR A 530 -8.42 -2.70 -0.52
C TYR A 530 -8.95 -1.30 -0.19
N TYR A 531 -9.84 -0.74 -1.02
CA TYR A 531 -10.33 0.62 -0.83
C TYR A 531 -11.42 0.73 0.25
N MET A 532 -12.17 -0.35 0.53
CA MET A 532 -13.02 -0.45 1.71
C MET A 532 -12.17 -0.31 2.99
N LEU A 533 -11.15 -1.16 3.17
CA LEU A 533 -10.31 -1.11 4.37
C LEU A 533 -9.53 0.21 4.46
N ARG A 534 -8.97 0.72 3.35
CA ARG A 534 -8.31 2.03 3.31
C ARG A 534 -9.25 3.18 3.72
N SER A 535 -10.46 3.24 3.18
CA SER A 535 -11.39 4.32 3.49
C SER A 535 -11.95 4.21 4.91
N THR A 536 -12.14 3.00 5.44
CA THR A 536 -12.39 2.78 6.88
C THR A 536 -11.22 3.24 7.73
N ALA A 537 -9.97 2.94 7.36
CA ALA A 537 -8.79 3.43 8.09
C ALA A 537 -8.82 4.94 8.21
N ILE A 538 -8.92 5.64 7.07
CA ILE A 538 -9.00 7.10 7.02
C ILE A 538 -10.18 7.66 7.84
N LYS A 539 -11.35 7.01 7.81
CA LYS A 539 -12.54 7.36 8.63
C LYS A 539 -12.28 7.22 10.13
N VAL A 540 -11.72 6.08 10.56
CA VAL A 540 -11.42 5.76 11.96
C VAL A 540 -10.35 6.70 12.52
N ILE A 541 -9.24 6.90 11.80
CA ILE A 541 -8.12 7.76 12.24
C ILE A 541 -8.55 9.23 12.33
N ARG A 542 -9.45 9.69 11.44
CA ARG A 542 -10.09 11.00 11.54
C ARG A 542 -11.00 11.13 12.76
N HIS A 543 -11.88 10.15 13.00
CA HIS A 543 -12.80 10.18 14.15
C HIS A 543 -12.07 10.16 15.49
N LEU A 544 -10.99 9.36 15.61
CA LEU A 544 -10.12 9.32 16.79
C LEU A 544 -9.29 10.61 16.97
N GLY A 545 -9.25 11.53 15.99
CA GLY A 545 -8.52 12.79 16.10
C GLY A 545 -7.00 12.66 16.12
N ILE A 546 -6.46 11.58 15.56
CA ILE A 546 -5.01 11.30 15.52
C ILE A 546 -4.26 12.33 14.67
N VAL A 547 -3.08 12.78 15.12
CA VAL A 547 -2.20 13.69 14.38
C VAL A 547 -0.76 13.21 14.50
N GLY A 548 -0.15 12.85 13.37
CA GLY A 548 1.08 12.07 13.29
C GLY A 548 0.85 10.80 12.46
N GLU A 549 1.27 9.67 13.00
CA GLU A 549 1.15 8.33 12.40
C GLU A 549 0.43 7.37 13.35
N CYS A 550 -0.16 6.31 12.79
CA CYS A 550 -0.71 5.17 13.49
C CYS A 550 -0.88 3.95 12.58
N ASN A 551 -0.80 2.76 13.16
CA ASN A 551 -1.11 1.48 12.53
C ASN A 551 -2.56 1.06 12.86
N ILE A 552 -3.30 0.50 11.90
CA ILE A 552 -4.63 -0.11 12.12
C ILE A 552 -4.69 -1.50 11.51
N GLN A 553 -5.31 -2.44 12.24
CA GLN A 553 -5.34 -3.86 11.92
C GLN A 553 -6.77 -4.38 11.73
N TYR A 554 -6.94 -5.26 10.73
CA TYR A 554 -8.21 -5.83 10.32
C TYR A 554 -8.15 -7.35 10.25
N ALA A 555 -9.26 -8.00 10.62
CA ALA A 555 -9.59 -9.33 10.13
C ALA A 555 -10.62 -9.21 9.01
N LEU A 556 -10.28 -9.70 7.82
CA LEU A 556 -11.15 -9.76 6.63
C LEU A 556 -11.54 -11.22 6.34
N ASN A 557 -12.83 -11.46 6.14
CA ASN A 557 -13.38 -12.76 5.79
C ASN A 557 -12.85 -13.20 4.42
N PRO A 558 -12.27 -14.41 4.26
CA PRO A 558 -11.69 -14.85 2.99
C PRO A 558 -12.75 -15.16 1.91
N GLU A 559 -14.04 -15.18 2.27
CA GLU A 559 -15.17 -15.55 1.41
C GLU A 559 -16.20 -14.41 1.25
N SER A 560 -16.02 -13.26 1.92
CA SER A 560 -16.93 -12.10 1.79
C SER A 560 -16.28 -10.78 2.21
N GLN A 561 -16.96 -9.67 1.93
CA GLN A 561 -16.53 -8.32 2.38
C GLN A 561 -16.81 -8.05 3.87
N GLU A 562 -17.15 -9.06 4.68
CA GLU A 562 -17.25 -8.89 6.13
C GLU A 562 -15.84 -8.72 6.74
N TYR A 563 -15.68 -7.67 7.55
CA TYR A 563 -14.45 -7.44 8.31
C TYR A 563 -14.75 -6.92 9.71
N TYR A 564 -13.74 -7.02 10.57
CA TYR A 564 -13.71 -6.44 11.91
C TYR A 564 -12.38 -5.72 12.14
N ILE A 565 -12.43 -4.55 12.78
CA ILE A 565 -11.27 -3.85 13.29
C ILE A 565 -10.77 -4.59 14.54
N ILE A 566 -9.47 -4.88 14.58
CA ILE A 566 -8.83 -5.62 15.67
C ILE A 566 -8.26 -4.67 16.73
N GLU A 567 -7.48 -3.67 16.28
CA GLU A 567 -6.91 -2.61 17.11
C GLU A 567 -6.40 -1.43 16.24
N VAL A 568 -6.18 -0.28 16.91
CA VAL A 568 -5.44 0.88 16.37
C VAL A 568 -4.28 1.17 17.30
N ASN A 569 -3.06 1.12 16.79
CA ASN A 569 -1.85 1.53 17.49
C ASN A 569 -1.60 3.02 17.18
N ALA A 570 -2.03 3.92 18.06
CA ALA A 570 -1.91 5.39 17.90
C ALA A 570 -0.47 5.95 18.11
N ARG A 571 0.54 5.17 17.72
CA ARG A 571 1.98 5.40 17.93
C ARG A 571 2.81 4.57 16.96
N LEU A 572 4.09 4.95 16.81
CA LEU A 572 5.08 4.18 16.06
C LEU A 572 5.16 2.72 16.53
N SER A 573 5.38 1.82 15.59
CA SER A 573 5.24 0.37 15.74
C SER A 573 6.35 -0.38 15.00
N ARG A 574 6.40 -1.72 15.12
CA ARG A 574 7.26 -2.55 14.26
C ARG A 574 6.76 -2.51 12.81
N SER A 575 5.44 -2.53 12.62
CA SER A 575 4.78 -2.39 11.31
C SER A 575 5.14 -1.08 10.61
N SER A 576 5.23 0.06 11.32
CA SER A 576 5.64 1.33 10.70
C SER A 576 7.15 1.47 10.47
N ALA A 577 8.00 0.78 11.25
CA ALA A 577 9.41 0.63 10.93
C ALA A 577 9.61 -0.23 9.65
N LEU A 578 8.89 -1.34 9.54
CA LEU A 578 8.84 -2.21 8.36
C LEU A 578 8.33 -1.44 7.14
N ALA A 579 7.19 -0.76 7.24
CA ALA A 579 6.62 0.07 6.18
C ALA A 579 7.56 1.19 5.73
N SER A 580 8.28 1.84 6.65
CA SER A 580 9.27 2.87 6.31
C SER A 580 10.41 2.30 5.47
N LYS A 581 10.87 1.09 5.79
CA LYS A 581 11.91 0.37 5.02
C LYS A 581 11.36 -0.23 3.72
N ALA A 582 10.12 -0.69 3.69
CA ALA A 582 9.46 -1.29 2.53
C ALA A 582 9.14 -0.26 1.44
N THR A 583 8.66 0.93 1.84
CA THR A 583 8.23 1.99 0.90
C THR A 583 9.36 2.97 0.56
N GLY A 584 10.28 3.22 1.51
CA GLY A 584 11.21 4.35 1.50
C GLY A 584 10.64 5.64 2.12
N TYR A 585 9.38 5.64 2.57
CA TYR A 585 8.71 6.79 3.19
C TYR A 585 9.07 6.88 4.69
N PRO A 586 9.70 7.95 5.20
CA PRO A 586 10.22 7.97 6.57
C PRO A 586 9.13 8.35 7.59
N LEU A 587 8.24 7.40 7.93
CA LEU A 587 7.06 7.63 8.78
C LEU A 587 7.38 8.36 10.08
N ALA A 588 8.40 7.92 10.83
CA ALA A 588 8.80 8.56 12.09
C ALA A 588 9.24 10.03 11.93
N TYR A 589 9.90 10.38 10.83
CA TYR A 589 10.32 11.76 10.55
C TYR A 589 9.11 12.63 10.16
N ILE A 590 8.23 12.10 9.31
CA ILE A 590 7.01 12.81 8.90
C ILE A 590 6.09 13.01 10.10
N ALA A 591 5.79 11.96 10.88
CA ALA A 591 4.96 12.05 12.08
C ALA A 591 5.47 13.12 13.06
N ALA A 592 6.79 13.14 13.35
CA ALA A 592 7.39 14.16 14.21
C ALA A 592 7.21 15.58 13.65
N LYS A 593 7.23 15.73 12.33
CA LYS A 593 6.99 17.00 11.63
C LYS A 593 5.50 17.41 11.65
N LEU A 594 4.57 16.47 11.51
CA LEU A 594 3.12 16.76 11.61
C LEU A 594 2.71 17.13 13.04
N SER A 595 3.29 16.48 14.05
CA SER A 595 3.03 16.80 15.45
C SER A 595 3.56 18.18 15.88
N LEU A 596 4.41 18.84 15.09
CA LEU A 596 4.83 20.23 15.27
C LEU A 596 3.88 21.26 14.59
N GLY A 597 2.83 20.79 13.91
CA GLY A 597 1.86 21.62 13.19
C GLY A 597 2.12 21.75 11.68
N HIS A 598 3.20 21.16 11.14
CA HIS A 598 3.45 21.23 9.70
C HIS A 598 2.44 20.41 8.90
N SER A 599 2.06 20.91 7.71
CA SER A 599 1.21 20.21 6.74
C SER A 599 1.98 19.14 5.97
N LEU A 600 1.37 17.98 5.70
CA LEU A 600 1.89 16.95 4.79
C LEU A 600 2.33 17.55 3.44
N ARG A 601 1.56 18.50 2.91
CA ARG A 601 1.84 19.20 1.64
C ARG A 601 3.13 20.02 1.69
N SER A 602 3.45 20.60 2.86
CA SER A 602 4.63 21.45 3.06
C SER A 602 5.93 20.65 3.21
N LEU A 603 5.82 19.37 3.59
CA LEU A 603 6.95 18.46 3.71
C LEU A 603 7.31 17.89 2.32
N LYS A 604 8.61 17.69 2.10
CA LYS A 604 9.14 17.06 0.88
C LYS A 604 9.28 15.56 1.06
N ASN A 605 9.06 14.82 -0.02
CA ASN A 605 9.56 13.46 -0.16
C ASN A 605 11.10 13.51 -0.28
N SER A 606 11.81 12.94 0.70
CA SER A 606 13.28 12.93 0.75
C SER A 606 13.94 11.99 -0.26
N VAL A 607 13.18 11.06 -0.85
CA VAL A 607 13.66 10.08 -1.84
C VAL A 607 13.70 10.70 -3.24
N THR A 608 12.65 11.45 -3.62
CA THR A 608 12.61 12.18 -4.91
C THR A 608 13.26 13.57 -4.82
N ASN A 609 13.08 14.28 -3.70
CA ASN A 609 13.31 15.72 -3.49
C ASN A 609 12.50 16.70 -4.37
N SER A 610 11.79 16.20 -5.39
CA SER A 610 10.91 16.98 -6.26
C SER A 610 9.44 16.98 -5.84
N THR A 611 8.98 15.94 -5.14
CA THR A 611 7.56 15.77 -4.76
C THR A 611 7.30 16.07 -3.28
N THR A 612 6.02 16.24 -2.92
CA THR A 612 5.56 16.40 -1.53
C THR A 612 5.58 15.06 -0.76
N ALA A 613 5.54 15.09 0.56
CA ALA A 613 5.25 13.92 1.40
C ALA A 613 3.74 13.58 1.45
N CYS A 614 2.87 14.42 0.90
CA CYS A 614 1.43 14.19 0.84
C CYS A 614 1.02 13.26 -0.32
N PHE A 615 1.51 12.02 -0.36
CA PHE A 615 1.22 11.03 -1.40
C PHE A 615 1.21 9.62 -0.81
N GLU A 616 0.61 8.66 -1.52
CA GLU A 616 0.66 7.24 -1.16
C GLU A 616 1.74 6.54 -1.99
N PRO A 617 2.73 5.88 -1.37
CA PRO A 617 3.78 5.16 -2.09
C PRO A 617 3.27 4.12 -3.09
N SER A 618 3.93 4.05 -4.24
CA SER A 618 3.74 2.99 -5.23
C SER A 618 5.02 2.17 -5.33
N LEU A 619 4.88 0.85 -5.21
CA LEU A 619 5.97 -0.11 -5.27
C LEU A 619 5.95 -0.79 -6.64
N ASP A 620 7.13 -1.07 -7.22
CA ASP A 620 7.28 -1.93 -8.40
C ASP A 620 8.04 -3.23 -8.08
N TYR A 621 7.92 -3.65 -6.82
CA TYR A 621 8.50 -4.84 -6.19
C TYR A 621 7.56 -5.35 -5.08
N CYS A 622 7.80 -6.58 -4.63
CA CYS A 622 7.17 -7.19 -3.46
C CYS A 622 8.19 -7.26 -2.31
N VAL A 623 7.76 -6.91 -1.11
CA VAL A 623 8.55 -7.00 0.12
C VAL A 623 8.02 -8.15 0.96
N VAL A 624 8.91 -8.98 1.52
CA VAL A 624 8.54 -10.08 2.43
C VAL A 624 9.33 -9.96 3.73
N LYS A 625 8.62 -9.90 4.87
CA LYS A 625 9.15 -9.96 6.23
C LYS A 625 8.92 -11.35 6.83
N ILE A 626 9.94 -11.88 7.50
CA ILE A 626 9.87 -13.13 8.28
C ILE A 626 10.46 -12.85 9.68
N PRO A 627 9.84 -13.32 10.78
CA PRO A 627 10.41 -13.18 12.13
C PRO A 627 11.63 -14.10 12.35
N ARG A 628 12.44 -13.76 13.34
CA ARG A 628 13.52 -14.61 13.86
C ARG A 628 13.12 -15.24 15.19
N TRP A 629 13.22 -16.55 15.30
CA TRP A 629 13.01 -17.30 16.54
C TRP A 629 14.29 -17.95 17.04
N ASP A 630 14.45 -17.98 18.37
CA ASP A 630 15.57 -18.65 19.06
C ASP A 630 15.06 -19.77 20.00
N LEU A 631 13.85 -20.29 19.76
CA LEU A 631 13.13 -21.21 20.65
C LEU A 631 13.89 -22.49 20.98
N ASN A 632 14.73 -23.00 20.07
CA ASN A 632 15.60 -24.16 20.32
C ASN A 632 16.61 -23.94 21.46
N LYS A 633 16.89 -22.70 21.89
CA LYS A 633 17.71 -22.39 23.08
C LYS A 633 16.98 -22.68 24.41
N PHE A 634 15.65 -22.92 24.39
CA PHE A 634 14.80 -22.99 25.57
C PHE A 634 13.98 -24.30 25.64
N SER A 635 14.58 -25.37 26.16
CA SER A 635 13.97 -26.72 26.24
C SER A 635 12.67 -26.85 27.04
N ARG A 636 12.21 -25.79 27.72
CA ARG A 636 10.94 -25.73 28.47
C ARG A 636 9.90 -24.75 27.87
N VAL A 637 10.19 -24.13 26.73
CA VAL A 637 9.28 -23.19 26.06
C VAL A 637 8.58 -23.89 24.90
N SER A 638 7.26 -23.72 24.79
CA SER A 638 6.49 -24.29 23.68
C SER A 638 6.87 -23.64 22.33
N LYS A 639 7.17 -24.48 21.34
CA LYS A 639 7.46 -24.09 19.95
C LYS A 639 6.25 -23.56 19.17
N LYS A 640 5.02 -23.81 19.64
CA LYS A 640 3.80 -23.35 18.97
C LYS A 640 3.74 -21.81 19.02
N ILE A 641 3.60 -21.15 17.88
CA ILE A 641 3.41 -19.69 17.77
C ILE A 641 1.91 -19.35 17.76
N GLY A 642 1.56 -18.07 17.85
CA GLY A 642 0.17 -17.64 18.00
C GLY A 642 0.06 -16.16 18.36
N SER A 643 -1.02 -15.79 19.05
CA SER A 643 -1.34 -14.41 19.46
C SER A 643 -0.41 -13.77 20.51
N SER A 644 0.65 -14.46 20.94
CA SER A 644 1.65 -13.96 21.89
C SER A 644 3.04 -14.06 21.28
N MET A 645 3.74 -12.92 21.17
CA MET A 645 5.05 -12.86 20.54
C MET A 645 6.14 -13.66 21.27
N LYS A 646 7.03 -14.28 20.50
CA LYS A 646 8.19 -15.05 20.92
C LYS A 646 9.43 -14.81 20.03
N SER A 647 9.25 -14.16 18.88
CA SER A 647 10.33 -13.73 18.00
C SER A 647 11.25 -12.71 18.68
N VAL A 648 12.53 -12.79 18.35
CA VAL A 648 13.63 -11.98 18.94
C VAL A 648 14.21 -10.96 17.96
N GLY A 649 13.71 -10.95 16.73
CA GLY A 649 14.07 -10.06 15.64
C GLY A 649 13.20 -10.35 14.42
N GLU A 650 13.49 -9.70 13.29
CA GLU A 650 12.83 -9.92 12.00
C GLU A 650 13.74 -9.49 10.85
N VAL A 651 13.49 -10.05 9.67
CA VAL A 651 14.17 -9.68 8.42
C VAL A 651 13.20 -9.03 7.46
N MET A 652 13.72 -8.23 6.53
CA MET A 652 12.96 -7.69 5.41
C MET A 652 13.72 -7.96 4.11
N SER A 653 13.06 -8.59 3.15
CA SER A 653 13.60 -8.93 1.84
C SER A 653 12.80 -8.28 0.71
N ILE A 654 13.43 -8.07 -0.45
CA ILE A 654 12.81 -7.44 -1.61
C ILE A 654 13.11 -8.24 -2.88
N GLY A 655 12.10 -8.39 -3.73
CA GLY A 655 12.20 -9.02 -5.05
C GLY A 655 11.07 -8.56 -5.96
N ARG A 656 11.16 -8.85 -7.26
CA ARG A 656 10.07 -8.53 -8.21
C ARG A 656 9.20 -9.73 -8.56
N LYS A 657 9.45 -10.86 -7.91
CA LYS A 657 8.50 -11.97 -7.70
C LYS A 657 8.40 -12.27 -6.21
N PHE A 658 7.27 -12.82 -5.77
CA PHE A 658 7.09 -13.21 -4.36
C PHE A 658 8.07 -14.32 -3.97
N GLU A 659 8.28 -15.32 -4.83
CA GLU A 659 9.25 -16.40 -4.58
C GLU A 659 10.68 -15.85 -4.44
N GLU A 660 11.00 -14.79 -5.21
CA GLU A 660 12.30 -14.13 -5.16
C GLU A 660 12.56 -13.46 -3.80
N ALA A 661 11.55 -12.77 -3.25
CA ALA A 661 11.63 -12.14 -1.95
C ALA A 661 11.59 -13.19 -0.83
N PHE A 662 10.58 -14.07 -0.82
CA PHE A 662 10.39 -15.09 0.21
C PHE A 662 11.62 -15.99 0.42
N GLN A 663 12.27 -16.47 -0.65
CA GLN A 663 13.50 -17.25 -0.51
C GLN A 663 14.71 -16.42 -0.05
N LYS A 664 14.75 -15.10 -0.31
CA LYS A 664 15.76 -14.21 0.31
C LYS A 664 15.51 -14.09 1.81
N ALA A 665 14.27 -13.80 2.24
CA ALA A 665 13.94 -13.69 3.66
C ALA A 665 14.30 -14.96 4.45
N LEU A 666 13.96 -16.15 3.95
CA LEU A 666 14.31 -17.40 4.64
C LEU A 666 15.82 -17.54 4.91
N ARG A 667 16.68 -17.21 3.93
CA ARG A 667 18.15 -17.17 4.10
C ARG A 667 18.65 -16.09 5.06
N MET A 668 17.91 -14.99 5.19
CA MET A 668 18.26 -13.90 6.11
C MET A 668 17.96 -14.27 7.57
N VAL A 669 16.98 -15.16 7.82
CA VAL A 669 16.61 -15.61 9.17
C VAL A 669 17.66 -16.51 9.81
N ASP A 670 18.30 -17.41 9.06
CA ASP A 670 19.34 -18.31 9.57
C ASP A 670 20.36 -18.67 8.48
N GLU A 671 21.65 -18.63 8.81
CA GLU A 671 22.77 -18.97 7.90
C GLU A 671 22.75 -20.44 7.42
N ASN A 672 22.02 -21.30 8.13
CA ASN A 672 21.84 -22.71 7.80
C ASN A 672 20.60 -22.97 6.94
N CYS A 673 19.72 -21.98 6.75
CA CYS A 673 18.57 -22.06 5.84
C CYS A 673 19.01 -21.59 4.44
N LEU A 674 18.85 -22.40 3.40
CA LEU A 674 19.27 -22.04 2.04
C LEU A 674 18.09 -21.53 1.20
N GLY A 675 16.85 -21.86 1.60
CA GLY A 675 15.61 -21.33 1.07
C GLY A 675 14.39 -22.13 1.57
N PHE A 676 13.38 -22.28 0.73
CA PHE A 676 12.18 -23.06 1.05
C PHE A 676 12.40 -24.54 0.71
N GLU A 677 12.99 -25.28 1.64
CA GLU A 677 13.56 -26.62 1.39
C GLU A 677 12.68 -27.75 1.99
N PRO A 678 12.25 -28.74 1.19
CA PRO A 678 11.30 -29.78 1.61
C PRO A 678 11.94 -30.93 2.41
N CYS A 679 13.26 -30.95 2.54
CA CYS A 679 14.03 -31.99 3.23
C CYS A 679 14.40 -31.64 4.69
N HIS A 680 14.02 -30.46 5.17
CA HIS A 680 14.41 -29.96 6.49
C HIS A 680 13.54 -30.52 7.64
N GLU A 681 12.26 -30.81 7.37
CA GLU A 681 11.31 -31.36 8.35
C GLU A 681 10.44 -32.45 7.68
N PRO A 682 9.89 -33.41 8.44
CA PRO A 682 8.90 -34.35 7.94
C PRO A 682 7.53 -33.69 7.73
N VAL A 683 6.67 -34.31 6.91
CA VAL A 683 5.27 -33.90 6.77
C VAL A 683 4.53 -34.11 8.09
N SER A 684 3.90 -33.06 8.62
CA SER A 684 3.17 -33.06 9.89
C SER A 684 1.85 -32.31 9.77
N ASP A 685 0.77 -33.08 9.65
CA ASP A 685 -0.61 -32.61 9.63
C ASP A 685 -1.00 -31.87 10.94
N GLU A 686 -0.30 -32.14 12.06
CA GLU A 686 -0.48 -31.38 13.31
C GLU A 686 0.15 -29.99 13.20
N GLU A 687 1.41 -29.85 12.74
CA GLU A 687 2.11 -28.56 12.70
C GLU A 687 1.60 -27.62 11.59
N LEU A 688 1.02 -28.16 10.53
CA LEU A 688 0.30 -27.34 9.54
C LEU A 688 -0.93 -26.66 10.17
N ARG A 689 -1.70 -27.39 11.00
CA ARG A 689 -2.85 -26.88 11.77
C ARG A 689 -2.48 -26.07 13.02
N ASN A 690 -1.34 -26.37 13.63
CA ASN A 690 -0.86 -25.80 14.90
C ASN A 690 0.52 -25.16 14.65
N PRO A 691 0.57 -23.87 14.28
CA PRO A 691 1.77 -23.24 13.73
C PRO A 691 2.96 -23.26 14.71
N THR A 692 4.16 -23.48 14.18
CA THR A 692 5.45 -23.51 14.90
C THR A 692 6.49 -22.65 14.18
N ASP A 693 7.68 -22.45 14.79
CA ASP A 693 8.84 -21.85 14.10
C ASP A 693 9.38 -22.68 12.91
N ARG A 694 8.78 -23.86 12.65
CA ARG A 694 9.15 -24.78 11.55
C ARG A 694 8.06 -24.95 10.49
N ARG A 695 6.88 -24.34 10.67
CA ARG A 695 5.68 -24.52 9.81
C ARG A 695 5.95 -24.47 8.31
N MET A 696 6.81 -23.54 7.85
CA MET A 696 7.15 -23.38 6.44
C MET A 696 7.93 -24.57 5.85
N PHE A 697 8.80 -25.22 6.64
CA PHE A 697 9.53 -26.41 6.19
C PHE A 697 8.63 -27.64 6.11
N VAL A 698 7.70 -27.78 7.07
CA VAL A 698 6.64 -28.79 7.03
C VAL A 698 5.73 -28.58 5.81
N LEU A 699 5.44 -27.32 5.45
CA LEU A 699 4.67 -26.96 4.25
C LEU A 699 5.43 -27.27 2.95
N ALA A 700 6.74 -27.01 2.89
CA ALA A 700 7.59 -27.42 1.77
C ALA A 700 7.60 -28.95 1.60
N ALA A 701 7.76 -29.69 2.70
CA ALA A 701 7.72 -31.15 2.71
C ALA A 701 6.35 -31.69 2.25
N ALA A 702 5.24 -31.09 2.68
CA ALA A 702 3.89 -31.50 2.29
C ALA A 702 3.61 -31.25 0.79
N LEU A 703 4.05 -30.10 0.26
CA LEU A 703 4.04 -29.81 -1.18
C LEU A 703 4.90 -30.80 -1.97
N HIS A 704 6.04 -31.23 -1.40
CA HIS A 704 6.90 -32.26 -1.99
C HIS A 704 6.37 -33.69 -1.82
N ALA A 705 5.35 -33.89 -0.98
CA ALA A 705 4.54 -35.10 -0.89
C ALA A 705 3.23 -35.01 -1.70
N ASP A 706 3.16 -34.07 -2.65
CA ASP A 706 2.03 -33.84 -3.57
C ASP A 706 0.67 -33.51 -2.90
N TYR A 707 0.70 -32.91 -1.70
CA TYR A 707 -0.51 -32.38 -1.07
C TYR A 707 -1.12 -31.29 -1.97
N SER A 708 -2.46 -31.28 -2.08
CA SER A 708 -3.15 -30.30 -2.92
C SER A 708 -3.18 -28.92 -2.26
N VAL A 709 -3.30 -27.86 -3.07
CA VAL A 709 -3.40 -26.49 -2.54
C VAL A 709 -4.65 -26.32 -1.67
N ASP A 710 -5.77 -26.96 -2.01
CA ASP A 710 -6.98 -26.95 -1.19
C ASP A 710 -6.81 -27.72 0.13
N GLN A 711 -6.11 -28.86 0.13
CA GLN A 711 -5.78 -29.59 1.35
C GLN A 711 -4.89 -28.73 2.26
N LEU A 712 -3.89 -28.06 1.69
CA LEU A 712 -3.01 -27.16 2.45
C LEU A 712 -3.75 -25.89 2.93
N TYR A 713 -4.71 -25.37 2.17
CA TYR A 713 -5.60 -24.29 2.62
C TYR A 713 -6.45 -24.76 3.80
N GLU A 714 -7.06 -25.95 3.76
CA GLU A 714 -7.83 -26.46 4.90
C GLU A 714 -6.97 -26.75 6.14
N LEU A 715 -5.73 -27.20 5.95
CA LEU A 715 -4.80 -27.43 7.05
C LEU A 715 -4.25 -26.13 7.66
N THR A 716 -3.94 -25.12 6.84
CA THR A 716 -3.16 -23.95 7.28
C THR A 716 -3.93 -22.64 7.35
N LYS A 717 -4.99 -22.50 6.55
CA LYS A 717 -5.73 -21.28 6.19
C LYS A 717 -4.86 -20.14 5.62
N ILE A 718 -3.65 -20.46 5.15
CA ILE A 718 -2.83 -19.57 4.30
C ILE A 718 -3.53 -19.47 2.94
N ASP A 719 -3.67 -18.26 2.36
CA ASP A 719 -4.38 -18.07 1.10
C ASP A 719 -3.79 -18.94 -0.04
N ARG A 720 -4.68 -19.48 -0.88
CA ARG A 720 -4.37 -20.33 -2.04
C ARG A 720 -3.34 -19.69 -2.98
N TRP A 721 -3.27 -18.37 -3.05
CA TRP A 721 -2.25 -17.67 -3.82
C TRP A 721 -0.83 -17.95 -3.31
N PHE A 722 -0.56 -17.71 -2.03
CA PHE A 722 0.75 -18.00 -1.44
C PHE A 722 1.10 -19.49 -1.57
N LEU A 723 0.13 -20.39 -1.34
CA LEU A 723 0.30 -21.83 -1.49
C LEU A 723 0.68 -22.25 -2.93
N ASN A 724 0.12 -21.60 -3.96
CA ASN A 724 0.54 -21.82 -5.35
C ASN A 724 1.97 -21.31 -5.61
N ASN A 725 2.35 -20.15 -5.07
CA ASN A 725 3.72 -19.64 -5.21
C ASN A 725 4.75 -20.53 -4.49
N PHE A 726 4.42 -21.06 -3.31
CA PHE A 726 5.23 -22.07 -2.64
C PHE A 726 5.34 -23.36 -3.48
N LYS A 727 4.26 -23.76 -4.15
CA LYS A 727 4.27 -24.88 -5.10
C LYS A 727 5.14 -24.60 -6.33
N ASN A 728 5.25 -23.36 -6.83
CA ASN A 728 6.19 -23.00 -7.89
C ASN A 728 7.63 -23.29 -7.49
N ILE A 729 8.02 -22.95 -6.26
CA ILE A 729 9.37 -23.22 -5.72
C ILE A 729 9.64 -24.72 -5.67
N VAL A 730 8.74 -25.51 -5.06
CA VAL A 730 8.92 -26.97 -4.94
C VAL A 730 8.91 -27.66 -6.31
N THR A 731 8.11 -27.18 -7.27
CA THR A 731 8.10 -27.66 -8.65
C THR A 731 9.42 -27.34 -9.37
N MET A 732 9.99 -26.15 -9.14
CA MET A 732 11.30 -25.78 -9.67
C MET A 732 12.44 -26.60 -9.04
N GLN A 733 12.38 -26.90 -7.74
CA GLN A 733 13.37 -27.80 -7.12
C GLN A 733 13.33 -29.19 -7.77
N ARG A 734 12.15 -29.80 -7.93
CA ARG A 734 11.98 -31.06 -8.66
C ARG A 734 12.48 -30.96 -10.10
N LYS A 735 12.31 -29.81 -10.78
CA LYS A 735 12.87 -29.57 -12.13
C LYS A 735 14.40 -29.61 -12.12
N LEU A 736 15.06 -28.94 -11.16
CA LEU A 736 16.51 -28.98 -10.99
C LEU A 736 17.04 -30.39 -10.67
N GLU A 737 16.34 -31.15 -9.82
CA GLU A 737 16.72 -32.51 -9.43
C GLU A 737 16.66 -33.51 -10.61
N ASN A 738 15.94 -33.18 -11.68
CA ASN A 738 15.95 -33.90 -12.96
C ASN A 738 17.04 -33.43 -13.94
N LEU A 739 17.82 -32.39 -13.60
CA LEU A 739 18.96 -31.88 -14.39
C LEU A 739 20.33 -32.35 -13.85
N LYS A 740 20.36 -33.38 -13.01
CA LYS A 740 21.60 -33.95 -12.46
C LYS A 740 22.56 -34.39 -13.57
N GLY A 741 23.79 -33.88 -13.53
CA GLY A 741 24.80 -34.13 -14.57
C GLY A 741 24.54 -33.45 -15.93
N ILE A 742 23.48 -32.64 -16.06
CA ILE A 742 23.14 -31.89 -17.28
C ILE A 742 23.67 -30.45 -17.14
N ALA A 743 24.25 -29.90 -18.22
CA ALA A 743 24.71 -28.52 -18.25
C ALA A 743 23.54 -27.54 -18.14
N LEU A 744 23.60 -26.63 -17.17
CA LEU A 744 22.58 -25.58 -16.97
C LEU A 744 22.64 -24.56 -18.12
N THR A 745 21.50 -24.26 -18.72
CA THR A 745 21.37 -23.25 -19.78
C THR A 745 21.16 -21.84 -19.20
N HIS A 746 21.38 -20.82 -20.02
CA HIS A 746 21.08 -19.42 -19.68
C HIS A 746 19.63 -19.27 -19.17
N ASP A 747 18.65 -19.77 -19.93
CA ASP A 747 17.24 -19.53 -19.63
C ASP A 747 16.77 -20.28 -18.38
N ALA A 748 17.26 -21.51 -18.16
CA ALA A 748 17.01 -22.26 -16.93
C ALA A 748 17.61 -21.55 -15.71
N LEU A 749 18.79 -20.92 -15.86
CA LEU A 749 19.39 -20.09 -14.82
C LEU A 749 18.59 -18.80 -14.58
N VAL A 750 18.12 -18.11 -15.62
CA VAL A 750 17.26 -16.92 -15.44
C VAL A 750 15.97 -17.29 -14.71
N GLU A 751 15.28 -18.35 -15.15
CA GLU A 751 14.04 -18.86 -14.56
C GLU A 751 14.20 -19.18 -13.07
N VAL A 752 15.19 -20.00 -12.71
CA VAL A 752 15.39 -20.45 -11.33
C VAL A 752 15.89 -19.34 -10.40
N LYS A 753 16.72 -18.42 -10.91
CA LYS A 753 17.23 -17.29 -10.13
C LYS A 753 16.16 -16.22 -9.91
N GLN A 754 15.23 -16.04 -10.86
CA GLN A 754 14.03 -15.23 -10.66
C GLN A 754 13.04 -15.83 -9.64
N LEU A 755 13.04 -17.15 -9.43
CA LEU A 755 12.30 -17.80 -8.33
C LEU A 755 13.06 -17.76 -6.99
N GLY A 756 14.16 -17.01 -6.89
CA GLY A 756 14.86 -16.75 -5.63
C GLY A 756 15.84 -17.84 -5.18
N PHE A 757 16.15 -18.83 -6.01
CA PHE A 757 17.11 -19.89 -5.63
C PHE A 757 18.53 -19.34 -5.44
N SER A 758 19.22 -19.78 -4.39
CA SER A 758 20.65 -19.53 -4.17
C SER A 758 21.52 -20.40 -5.10
N ASP A 759 22.76 -19.97 -5.37
CA ASP A 759 23.71 -20.79 -6.16
C ASP A 759 23.99 -22.13 -5.44
N LYS A 760 23.90 -22.15 -4.11
CA LYS A 760 24.04 -23.33 -3.24
C LYS A 760 22.86 -24.31 -3.34
N GLN A 761 21.60 -23.85 -3.31
CA GLN A 761 20.43 -24.72 -3.53
C GLN A 761 20.49 -25.41 -4.91
N ILE A 762 20.84 -24.64 -5.95
CA ILE A 762 20.99 -25.17 -7.31
C ILE A 762 22.08 -26.24 -7.35
N ALA A 763 23.24 -25.97 -6.72
CA ALA A 763 24.34 -26.93 -6.64
C ALA A 763 23.95 -28.24 -5.95
N LEU A 764 23.19 -28.19 -4.85
CA LEU A 764 22.69 -29.39 -4.18
C LEU A 764 21.72 -30.20 -5.06
N ALA A 765 20.79 -29.52 -5.75
CA ALA A 765 19.80 -30.18 -6.60
C ALA A 765 20.41 -30.88 -7.83
N VAL A 766 21.44 -30.27 -8.46
CA VAL A 766 22.08 -30.82 -9.68
C VAL A 766 23.34 -31.66 -9.39
N GLU A 767 23.65 -31.93 -8.12
CA GLU A 767 24.84 -32.68 -7.65
C GLU A 767 26.18 -32.05 -8.08
N SER A 768 26.30 -30.73 -7.87
CA SER A 768 27.48 -29.91 -8.19
C SER A 768 27.95 -29.09 -6.96
N THR A 769 28.86 -28.13 -7.15
CA THR A 769 29.31 -27.19 -6.10
C THR A 769 28.83 -25.78 -6.36
N GLU A 770 28.61 -25.01 -5.29
CA GLU A 770 28.19 -23.60 -5.36
C GLU A 770 29.14 -22.75 -6.22
N LEU A 771 30.45 -23.01 -6.15
CA LEU A 771 31.45 -22.31 -6.94
C LEU A 771 31.31 -22.59 -8.44
N VAL A 772 31.05 -23.85 -8.83
CA VAL A 772 30.83 -24.23 -10.24
C VAL A 772 29.53 -23.61 -10.76
N VAL A 773 28.42 -23.72 -10.01
CA VAL A 773 27.15 -23.08 -10.39
C VAL A 773 27.31 -21.58 -10.53
N ARG A 774 28.01 -20.92 -9.59
CA ARG A 774 28.32 -19.49 -9.65
C ARG A 774 29.14 -19.14 -10.89
N GLN A 775 30.19 -19.92 -11.20
CA GLN A 775 31.04 -19.70 -12.37
C GLN A 775 30.24 -19.84 -13.67
N THR A 776 29.53 -20.96 -13.88
CA THR A 776 28.68 -21.16 -15.06
C THR A 776 27.62 -20.07 -15.19
N ARG A 777 27.04 -19.62 -14.07
CA ARG A 777 26.10 -18.49 -14.05
C ARG A 777 26.74 -17.15 -14.45
N GLN A 778 28.01 -16.93 -14.14
CA GLN A 778 28.75 -15.74 -14.58
C GLN A 778 29.21 -15.84 -16.06
N GLU A 779 29.65 -17.02 -16.50
CA GLU A 779 30.05 -17.30 -17.90
C GLU A 779 28.87 -17.14 -18.87
N LEU A 780 27.66 -17.53 -18.45
CA LEU A 780 26.41 -17.32 -19.18
C LEU A 780 25.81 -15.91 -18.96
N GLY A 781 26.47 -15.01 -18.23
CA GLY A 781 26.04 -13.61 -18.05
C GLY A 781 24.86 -13.38 -17.07
N VAL A 782 24.33 -14.42 -16.42
CA VAL A 782 23.12 -14.34 -15.58
C VAL A 782 23.42 -13.70 -14.21
N SER A 783 23.45 -12.38 -14.17
CA SER A 783 23.70 -11.59 -12.95
C SER A 783 22.47 -10.82 -12.47
N PRO A 784 22.35 -10.51 -11.17
CA PRO A 784 21.25 -9.73 -10.64
C PRO A 784 21.44 -8.23 -10.94
N TRP A 785 20.34 -7.55 -11.23
CA TRP A 785 20.28 -6.12 -11.45
C TRP A 785 20.10 -5.36 -10.14
N VAL A 786 20.58 -4.11 -10.12
CA VAL A 786 20.44 -3.21 -8.97
C VAL A 786 19.33 -2.22 -9.28
N LYS A 787 18.28 -2.20 -8.45
CA LYS A 787 17.13 -1.30 -8.61
C LYS A 787 17.01 -0.37 -7.40
N GLN A 788 16.50 0.84 -7.63
CA GLN A 788 16.22 1.84 -6.59
C GLN A 788 14.85 1.62 -5.96
N ILE A 789 14.75 1.94 -4.67
CA ILE A 789 13.48 2.23 -3.98
C ILE A 789 13.26 3.74 -4.11
N ASP A 790 12.30 4.12 -4.95
CA ASP A 790 12.03 5.53 -5.30
C ASP A 790 10.70 6.07 -4.73
N THR A 791 9.97 5.29 -3.94
CA THR A 791 8.62 5.53 -3.40
C THR A 791 7.48 5.66 -4.42
N VAL A 792 7.72 5.71 -5.73
CA VAL A 792 6.70 6.07 -6.75
C VAL A 792 6.75 5.22 -8.02
N ALA A 793 7.20 3.97 -7.93
CA ALA A 793 7.30 3.02 -9.05
C ALA A 793 7.93 3.62 -10.32
N ALA A 794 9.04 4.37 -10.14
CA ALA A 794 9.77 5.11 -11.16
C ALA A 794 9.04 6.28 -11.86
N GLU A 795 7.85 6.71 -11.42
CA GLU A 795 7.16 7.91 -11.96
C GLU A 795 8.05 9.16 -11.89
N TRP A 796 8.77 9.32 -10.77
CA TRP A 796 9.77 10.36 -10.55
C TRP A 796 11.16 9.72 -10.32
N PRO A 797 12.26 10.39 -10.68
CA PRO A 797 13.61 9.89 -10.41
C PRO A 797 13.95 10.00 -8.91
N ALA A 798 14.54 8.96 -8.34
CA ALA A 798 15.10 9.04 -6.99
C ALA A 798 16.42 9.82 -6.96
N SER A 799 16.49 10.78 -6.04
CA SER A 799 17.71 11.46 -5.62
C SER A 799 18.60 10.61 -4.70
N THR A 800 18.10 9.48 -4.21
CA THR A 800 18.77 8.64 -3.19
C THR A 800 19.07 7.24 -3.69
N ASN A 801 20.20 6.68 -3.24
CA ASN A 801 20.60 5.30 -3.51
C ASN A 801 20.17 4.37 -2.36
N TYR A 802 18.86 4.22 -2.18
CA TYR A 802 18.30 3.09 -1.42
C TYR A 802 17.99 1.97 -2.43
N LEU A 803 18.60 0.80 -2.26
CA LEU A 803 18.81 -0.17 -3.34
C LEU A 803 18.45 -1.60 -2.94
N TYR A 804 17.97 -2.38 -3.91
CA TYR A 804 17.85 -3.84 -3.80
C TYR A 804 18.41 -4.55 -5.05
N LEU A 805 18.64 -5.86 -4.92
CA LEU A 805 19.08 -6.75 -6.00
C LEU A 805 17.92 -7.61 -6.49
N THR A 806 17.73 -7.73 -7.80
CA THR A 806 16.74 -8.63 -8.40
C THR A 806 17.20 -9.28 -9.71
N TYR A 807 16.82 -10.54 -9.94
CA TYR A 807 16.99 -11.21 -11.25
C TYR A 807 15.85 -10.89 -12.25
N SER A 808 14.83 -10.15 -11.83
CA SER A 808 13.68 -9.75 -12.66
C SER A 808 13.83 -8.30 -13.16
N GLY A 809 14.81 -8.10 -14.03
CA GLY A 809 15.05 -6.84 -14.74
C GLY A 809 15.99 -7.02 -15.94
N ILE A 810 16.33 -5.92 -16.61
CA ILE A 810 17.28 -5.90 -17.76
C ILE A 810 18.37 -4.83 -17.67
N GLU A 811 18.36 -3.99 -16.63
CA GLU A 811 19.29 -2.88 -16.45
C GLU A 811 19.45 -2.50 -14.97
N HIS A 812 20.58 -1.87 -14.62
CA HIS A 812 20.78 -1.24 -13.32
C HIS A 812 20.23 0.19 -13.31
N ASP A 813 19.68 0.63 -12.18
CA ASP A 813 19.24 2.03 -12.00
C ASP A 813 20.41 2.98 -11.66
N VAL A 814 21.55 2.44 -11.23
CA VAL A 814 22.72 3.20 -10.77
C VAL A 814 24.00 2.77 -11.48
N GLN A 815 24.98 3.67 -11.51
CA GLN A 815 26.32 3.43 -12.06
C GLN A 815 27.31 2.99 -10.96
N PHE A 816 28.35 2.23 -11.33
CA PHE A 816 29.34 1.66 -10.40
C PHE A 816 30.75 2.22 -10.61
N PRO A 817 31.03 3.50 -10.26
CA PRO A 817 32.32 4.15 -10.53
C PRO A 817 33.49 3.67 -9.64
N GLY A 818 33.34 2.55 -8.92
CA GLY A 818 34.35 1.99 -8.02
C GLY A 818 34.72 2.91 -6.84
N GLY A 819 35.77 2.54 -6.12
CA GLY A 819 36.35 3.39 -5.05
C GLY A 819 35.40 3.72 -3.90
N HIS A 820 34.52 2.78 -3.53
CA HIS A 820 33.63 2.85 -2.36
C HIS A 820 34.09 1.82 -1.31
N THR A 821 33.96 2.17 -0.02
CA THR A 821 34.16 1.21 1.09
C THR A 821 32.84 0.53 1.40
N MET A 822 32.84 -0.81 1.50
CA MET A 822 31.68 -1.58 1.95
C MET A 822 31.69 -1.73 3.48
N VAL A 823 30.55 -1.48 4.12
CA VAL A 823 30.32 -1.77 5.54
C VAL A 823 29.20 -2.80 5.64
N LEU A 824 29.45 -3.91 6.35
CA LEU A 824 28.46 -4.96 6.61
C LEU A 824 27.74 -4.69 7.93
N GLY A 825 26.42 -4.84 7.95
CA GLY A 825 25.58 -4.77 9.15
C GLY A 825 25.60 -6.05 9.99
N SER A 826 24.81 -6.08 11.07
CA SER A 826 24.72 -7.19 12.03
C SER A 826 24.04 -8.46 11.50
N GLY A 827 23.28 -8.34 10.42
CA GLY A 827 22.21 -9.29 10.12
C GLY A 827 21.05 -9.19 11.12
N VAL A 828 20.12 -10.14 11.06
CA VAL A 828 18.97 -10.22 11.98
C VAL A 828 19.36 -10.29 13.46
N TYR A 829 18.69 -9.48 14.28
CA TYR A 829 18.81 -9.51 15.74
C TYR A 829 18.35 -10.86 16.30
N ARG A 830 19.12 -11.37 17.27
CA ARG A 830 18.93 -12.67 17.92
C ARG A 830 19.58 -12.67 19.31
N ILE A 831 19.33 -13.69 20.13
CA ILE A 831 19.90 -13.74 21.48
C ILE A 831 21.42 -13.95 21.39
N GLY A 832 22.18 -12.89 21.69
CA GLY A 832 23.64 -12.82 21.53
C GLY A 832 24.13 -11.91 20.40
N SER A 833 23.23 -11.27 19.64
CA SER A 833 23.57 -10.24 18.65
C SER A 833 22.40 -9.27 18.46
N SER A 834 22.53 -8.05 18.98
CA SER A 834 21.50 -7.00 18.97
C SER A 834 22.07 -5.63 18.57
N VAL A 835 21.41 -4.55 19.01
CA VAL A 835 21.64 -3.15 18.59
C VAL A 835 23.07 -2.63 18.81
N GLU A 836 23.85 -3.27 19.68
CA GLU A 836 25.28 -2.97 19.85
C GLU A 836 26.09 -3.14 18.55
N PHE A 837 25.68 -4.03 17.65
CA PHE A 837 26.35 -4.23 16.36
C PHE A 837 25.91 -3.21 15.30
N ASP A 838 24.65 -2.75 15.32
CA ASP A 838 24.21 -1.59 14.53
C ASP A 838 24.94 -0.32 14.96
N TRP A 839 25.07 -0.07 16.27
CA TRP A 839 25.86 1.04 16.79
C TRP A 839 27.31 1.03 16.28
N CYS A 840 27.94 -0.15 16.19
CA CYS A 840 29.26 -0.30 15.59
C CYS A 840 29.28 0.05 14.09
N ALA A 841 28.32 -0.47 13.31
CA ALA A 841 28.21 -0.22 11.88
C ALA A 841 27.94 1.26 11.57
N VAL A 842 26.96 1.88 12.25
CA VAL A 842 26.62 3.30 12.13
C VAL A 842 27.79 4.19 12.52
N SER A 843 28.54 3.85 13.58
CA SER A 843 29.73 4.60 13.99
C SER A 843 30.84 4.54 12.93
N CYS A 844 31.09 3.35 12.36
CA CYS A 844 32.01 3.16 11.24
C CYS A 844 31.59 4.00 10.01
N ILE A 845 30.30 3.99 9.66
CA ILE A 845 29.75 4.78 8.55
C ILE A 845 29.86 6.29 8.80
N LYS A 846 29.57 6.77 10.01
CA LYS A 846 29.74 8.18 10.39
C LYS A 846 31.19 8.63 10.26
N GLU A 847 32.13 7.84 10.75
CA GLU A 847 33.56 8.16 10.67
C GLU A 847 34.09 8.12 9.22
N LEU A 848 33.68 7.12 8.43
CA LEU A 848 34.04 7.04 7.01
C LEU A 848 33.48 8.21 6.19
N ARG A 849 32.28 8.72 6.52
CA ARG A 849 31.76 9.99 5.95
C ARG A 849 32.62 11.19 6.38
N ARG A 850 33.04 11.25 7.64
CA ARG A 850 33.85 12.35 8.20
C ARG A 850 35.20 12.51 7.50
N VAL A 851 35.82 11.42 7.06
CA VAL A 851 37.08 11.42 6.29
C VAL A 851 36.89 11.55 4.77
N GLY A 852 35.67 11.84 4.30
CA GLY A 852 35.37 12.02 2.87
C GLY A 852 35.27 10.71 2.06
N GLY A 853 35.13 9.56 2.73
CA GLY A 853 34.98 8.26 2.09
C GLY A 853 33.65 8.10 1.36
N ARG A 854 33.70 7.57 0.12
CA ARG A 854 32.50 7.07 -0.58
C ARG A 854 32.13 5.69 -0.03
N LEU A 855 30.85 5.44 0.18
CA LEU A 855 30.37 4.35 1.03
C LEU A 855 29.24 3.53 0.41
N SER A 856 29.22 2.25 0.76
CA SER A 856 28.11 1.34 0.50
C SER A 856 27.84 0.53 1.76
N GLN A 857 26.67 0.72 2.38
CA GLN A 857 26.21 -0.12 3.47
C GLN A 857 25.49 -1.33 2.88
N LEU A 858 25.78 -2.52 3.41
CA LEU A 858 25.01 -3.73 3.16
C LEU A 858 24.51 -4.28 4.49
N GLU A 859 23.21 -4.22 4.67
CA GLU A 859 22.45 -4.72 5.82
C GLU A 859 21.46 -5.74 5.25
N GLY A 860 21.23 -6.86 5.94
CA GLY A 860 20.49 -8.01 5.42
C GLY A 860 19.83 -8.84 6.51
#